data_AF-A0A949F650-F1
#
_entry.id   AF-A0A949F650-F1
#
_cell.length_a   1.000
_cell.length_b   1.000
_cell.length_c   1.000
_cell.angle_alpha   90.00
_cell.angle_beta   90.00
_cell.angle_gamma   90.00
#
_symmetry.space_group_name_H-M   'P 1'
#
loop_
_entity.id
_entity.type
_entity.pdbx_description
1 polymer ?
#
loop_
_entity_poly.entity_id
_entity_poly.type
_entity_poly.pdbx_seq_one_letter_code
_entity_poly.pdbx_strand_id
1 'polypeptide(L)'
;MRKPNNDERKKRKKLFMNFIKGFLAALLALVFIILLFFLLLPKKPDIIKGVTYDLKYPRISHYSQISVDVFEKDFKMMKRAGVNTIRLYGVPPEFVLDLADKYKIKVIETIVFPGDWTDFNSPYQLQALKREAVRNIARDINRECIYAWSIWNDAPWTYGSGKGDVIRAYGKERVEKFLKELYECVKKHDPLRPVTAATLTLNDEAKRLGTDFLDILGYNIYLGVTDWKDGSYSSEVSKEMVDGLVALSREYKKPVLITETGYSTYWKADEQRHVVGDQIEKVDKKLAGLIIFQWADDWSKAGDVKKQADDVEEHWGIVDGERKPKGGYYAVEKSFNNSAYDTVMYRIADYFRGGYFAAKKHALKKRWKENIIVDREIDDLENQMNTRASTEEIPLILDKLSARFFEKKGFDQFSSFLREYSASHKESKYKALLGYYIALSNWNKLEYLAKNNMWDTYYAEKTRSMKNIIKQLESARKDAEGKDGYLDILYLEWVIQDDLLEGRENMALKRLEDEIKRYAAQYKDVTPLMAYSKLLLDKGQRQVSERLLREYAGNVGTFMPKEEAVLLLKDRAENALNGGDAGRAKILYDAYITILSKNATEEDACFAMLDVASLYRRKGMFDESVAVCNRLLSEFPNSELADDASYAIGAAYKEQKSYSKAVKAFRDFIATYPESALTKSAIKEVISIFTVYGKGTRAEKTVTFMKEIVALYPERDFTVMARFELASSLESLGKRDEAIAEYEFIVKNFAGSEYAGYAKKSMESLQRR
;
A
#
# COMPACT_ATOMS: atom_id res chain seq x y z
N MET A 1 -30.95 11.73 -83.43
CA MET A 1 -30.20 11.63 -82.17
C MET A 1 -28.74 11.32 -82.50
N ARG A 2 -27.79 12.23 -82.20
CA ARG A 2 -26.36 12.06 -82.55
C ARG A 2 -25.75 10.89 -81.76
N LYS A 3 -25.02 10.00 -82.45
CA LYS A 3 -24.20 8.95 -81.81
C LYS A 3 -23.18 9.62 -80.88
N PRO A 4 -23.00 9.16 -79.63
CA PRO A 4 -22.01 9.72 -78.71
C PRO A 4 -20.63 9.71 -79.36
N ASN A 5 -19.97 10.86 -79.46
CA ASN A 5 -18.61 10.96 -79.97
C ASN A 5 -17.66 10.20 -79.03
N ASN A 6 -16.49 9.78 -79.54
CA ASN A 6 -15.57 8.87 -78.85
C ASN A 6 -15.17 9.35 -77.44
N ASP A 7 -15.16 10.67 -77.21
CA ASP A 7 -14.92 11.29 -75.91
C ASP A 7 -16.06 11.09 -74.90
N GLU A 8 -17.32 11.04 -75.34
CA GLU A 8 -18.44 10.73 -74.44
C GLU A 8 -18.39 9.26 -73.99
N ARG A 9 -17.97 8.34 -74.86
CA ARG A 9 -17.78 6.93 -74.48
C ARG A 9 -16.64 6.77 -73.48
N LYS A 10 -15.51 7.47 -73.68
CA LYS A 10 -14.41 7.49 -72.71
C LYS A 10 -14.83 8.09 -71.38
N LYS A 11 -15.58 9.21 -71.38
CA LYS A 11 -16.12 9.81 -70.15
C LYS A 11 -17.07 8.87 -69.42
N ARG A 12 -18.00 8.20 -70.12
CA ARG A 12 -18.92 7.22 -69.52
C ARG A 12 -18.18 6.01 -68.94
N LYS A 13 -17.17 5.48 -69.63
CA LYS A 13 -16.35 4.37 -69.14
C LYS A 13 -15.53 4.76 -67.90
N LYS A 14 -15.00 5.99 -67.87
CA LYS A 14 -14.30 6.55 -66.70
C LYS A 14 -15.25 6.77 -65.52
N LEU A 15 -16.47 7.28 -65.76
CA LEU A 15 -17.49 7.43 -64.73
C LEU A 15 -17.90 6.06 -64.14
N PHE A 16 -18.10 5.07 -65.00
CA PHE A 16 -18.47 3.71 -64.59
C PHE A 16 -17.36 3.02 -63.79
N MET A 17 -16.09 3.16 -64.20
CA MET A 17 -14.95 2.66 -63.42
C MET A 17 -14.80 3.38 -62.07
N ASN A 18 -15.04 4.70 -62.02
CA ASN A 18 -15.02 5.45 -60.76
C ASN A 18 -16.16 5.02 -59.83
N PHE A 19 -17.35 4.73 -60.39
CA PHE A 19 -18.47 4.19 -59.64
C PHE A 19 -18.15 2.80 -59.07
N ILE A 20 -17.57 1.89 -59.86
CA ILE A 20 -17.15 0.56 -59.37
C ILE A 20 -16.08 0.69 -58.28
N LYS A 21 -15.09 1.57 -58.45
CA LYS A 21 -14.07 1.81 -57.42
C LYS A 21 -14.67 2.37 -56.13
N GLY A 22 -15.62 3.30 -56.24
CA GLY A 22 -16.37 3.83 -55.08
C GLY A 22 -17.23 2.78 -54.39
N PHE A 23 -17.91 1.93 -55.17
CA PHE A 23 -18.72 0.83 -54.65
C PHE A 23 -17.87 -0.25 -53.96
N LEU A 24 -16.73 -0.64 -54.54
CA LEU A 24 -15.80 -1.58 -53.91
C LEU A 24 -15.19 -1.00 -52.62
N ALA A 25 -14.83 0.28 -52.62
CA ALA A 25 -14.32 0.96 -51.44
C ALA A 25 -15.38 1.04 -50.32
N ALA A 26 -16.65 1.29 -50.67
CA ALA A 26 -17.76 1.28 -49.73
C ALA A 26 -18.05 -0.12 -49.19
N LEU A 27 -17.97 -1.16 -50.04
CA LEU A 27 -18.13 -2.56 -49.62
C LEU A 27 -16.98 -3.00 -48.70
N LEU A 28 -15.74 -2.64 -49.01
CA LEU A 28 -14.57 -2.88 -48.15
C LEU A 28 -14.68 -2.11 -46.83
N ALA A 29 -15.15 -0.87 -46.86
CA ALA A 29 -15.43 -0.10 -45.65
C ALA A 29 -16.53 -0.75 -44.81
N LEU A 30 -17.59 -1.26 -45.44
CA LEU A 30 -18.67 -1.97 -44.75
C LEU A 30 -18.20 -3.29 -44.15
N VAL A 31 -17.41 -4.09 -44.87
CA VAL A 31 -16.79 -5.32 -44.36
C VAL A 31 -15.80 -4.99 -43.24
N PHE A 32 -15.03 -3.91 -43.36
CA PHE A 32 -14.14 -3.43 -42.31
C PHE A 32 -14.91 -2.94 -41.09
N ILE A 33 -16.05 -2.26 -41.26
CA ILE A 33 -16.96 -1.84 -40.19
C ILE A 33 -17.60 -3.05 -39.51
N ILE A 34 -18.01 -4.07 -40.28
CA ILE A 34 -18.58 -5.32 -39.75
C ILE A 34 -17.49 -6.10 -38.98
N LEU A 35 -16.28 -6.21 -39.51
CA LEU A 35 -15.13 -6.80 -38.81
C LEU A 35 -14.75 -5.98 -37.57
N LEU A 36 -14.79 -4.64 -37.64
CA LEU A 36 -14.62 -3.77 -36.49
C LEU A 36 -15.72 -4.05 -35.46
N PHE A 37 -16.97 -4.18 -35.90
CA PHE A 37 -18.13 -4.44 -35.05
C PHE A 37 -17.97 -5.79 -34.34
N PHE A 38 -17.52 -6.85 -35.02
CA PHE A 38 -17.20 -8.15 -34.40
C PHE A 38 -15.96 -8.11 -33.50
N LEU A 39 -14.95 -7.28 -33.79
CA LEU A 39 -13.77 -7.04 -32.93
C LEU A 39 -14.07 -6.12 -31.73
N LEU A 40 -15.15 -5.33 -31.82
CA LEU A 40 -15.65 -4.40 -30.80
C LEU A 40 -16.77 -5.00 -29.94
N LEU A 41 -17.23 -6.23 -30.23
CA LEU A 41 -18.07 -6.98 -29.31
C LEU A 41 -17.28 -7.21 -28.01
N PRO A 42 -17.81 -6.80 -26.84
CA PRO A 42 -17.12 -6.99 -25.58
C PRO A 42 -16.86 -8.48 -25.35
N LYS A 43 -15.61 -8.84 -25.06
CA LYS A 43 -15.31 -10.14 -24.46
C LYS A 43 -16.05 -10.22 -23.11
N LYS A 44 -16.74 -11.33 -22.88
CA LYS A 44 -17.51 -11.60 -21.67
C LYS A 44 -16.62 -11.40 -20.42
N PRO A 45 -17.09 -10.77 -19.33
CA PRO A 45 -16.32 -10.74 -18.09
C PRO A 45 -16.09 -12.17 -17.59
N ASP A 46 -14.83 -12.53 -17.34
CA ASP A 46 -14.49 -13.87 -16.85
C ASP A 46 -15.04 -14.07 -15.43
N ILE A 47 -15.55 -15.27 -15.15
CA ILE A 47 -15.92 -15.68 -13.80
C ILE A 47 -14.67 -15.61 -12.90
N ILE A 48 -14.81 -15.07 -11.70
CA ILE A 48 -13.74 -14.99 -10.71
C ILE A 48 -13.43 -16.41 -10.21
N LYS A 49 -12.22 -16.87 -10.50
CA LYS A 49 -11.62 -18.12 -10.05
C LYS A 49 -10.51 -17.75 -9.07
N GLY A 50 -10.92 -17.41 -7.85
CA GLY A 50 -10.11 -16.69 -6.90
C GLY A 50 -9.50 -17.54 -5.80
N VAL A 51 -8.43 -17.02 -5.21
CA VAL A 51 -7.92 -17.43 -3.89
C VAL A 51 -7.63 -16.19 -3.04
N THR A 52 -7.80 -16.26 -1.73
CA THR A 52 -7.23 -15.22 -0.85
C THR A 52 -5.72 -15.45 -0.74
N TYR A 53 -4.97 -14.34 -0.71
CA TYR A 53 -3.51 -14.38 -0.66
C TYR A 53 -3.01 -13.46 0.45
N ASP A 54 -2.44 -14.04 1.51
CA ASP A 54 -1.74 -13.28 2.55
C ASP A 54 -0.27 -13.13 2.15
N LEU A 55 0.36 -12.04 2.57
CA LEU A 55 1.77 -11.73 2.31
C LEU A 55 2.66 -12.19 3.47
N LYS A 56 2.24 -13.25 4.14
CA LYS A 56 2.97 -13.90 5.23
C LYS A 56 3.55 -15.22 4.73
N TYR A 57 4.54 -15.72 5.46
CA TYR A 57 5.11 -17.03 5.26
C TYR A 57 5.30 -17.65 6.63
N PRO A 58 5.15 -18.97 6.80
CA PRO A 58 5.31 -19.58 8.10
C PRO A 58 6.65 -19.16 8.69
N ARG A 59 6.61 -18.71 9.95
CA ARG A 59 7.80 -18.29 10.70
C ARG A 59 8.42 -16.96 10.23
N ILE A 60 7.75 -16.21 9.35
CA ILE A 60 8.15 -14.88 8.88
C ILE A 60 6.97 -13.91 9.02
N SER A 61 7.13 -12.90 9.88
CA SER A 61 6.05 -11.97 10.21
C SER A 61 5.84 -10.84 9.19
N HIS A 62 6.75 -10.67 8.22
CA HIS A 62 6.68 -9.57 7.25
C HIS A 62 7.22 -9.98 5.87
N TYR A 63 6.53 -9.55 4.81
CA TYR A 63 6.83 -9.94 3.43
C TYR A 63 8.25 -9.58 2.95
N SER A 64 8.85 -8.53 3.52
CA SER A 64 10.21 -8.08 3.16
C SER A 64 11.31 -9.09 3.52
N GLN A 65 11.01 -10.07 4.36
CA GLN A 65 11.92 -11.15 4.74
C GLN A 65 11.72 -12.41 3.89
N ILE A 66 10.70 -12.44 3.01
CA ILE A 66 10.40 -13.55 2.12
C ILE A 66 11.03 -13.25 0.75
N SER A 67 11.77 -14.20 0.19
CA SER A 67 12.31 -14.04 -1.18
C SER A 67 11.18 -13.85 -2.19
N VAL A 68 11.37 -12.92 -3.14
CA VAL A 68 10.47 -12.72 -4.29
C VAL A 68 10.23 -14.03 -5.06
N ASP A 69 11.20 -14.95 -5.05
CA ASP A 69 11.06 -16.26 -5.70
C ASP A 69 9.94 -17.12 -5.12
N VAL A 70 9.63 -16.97 -3.83
CA VAL A 70 8.51 -17.68 -3.18
C VAL A 70 7.19 -17.17 -3.76
N PHE A 71 7.02 -15.86 -3.85
CA PHE A 71 5.84 -15.26 -4.47
C PHE A 71 5.77 -15.63 -5.95
N GLU A 72 6.87 -15.58 -6.70
CA GLU A 72 6.86 -16.01 -8.09
C GLU A 72 6.48 -17.49 -8.26
N LYS A 73 6.92 -18.36 -7.34
CA LYS A 73 6.49 -19.78 -7.29
C LYS A 73 4.99 -19.88 -7.05
N ASP A 74 4.44 -19.12 -6.10
CA ASP A 74 3.00 -19.07 -5.82
C ASP A 74 2.21 -18.66 -7.07
N PHE A 75 2.58 -17.56 -7.74
CA PHE A 75 1.89 -17.10 -8.94
C PHE A 75 1.98 -18.10 -10.11
N LYS A 76 3.11 -18.81 -10.28
CA LYS A 76 3.23 -19.92 -11.24
C LYS A 76 2.26 -21.05 -10.91
N MET A 77 2.19 -21.45 -9.64
CA MET A 77 1.31 -22.52 -9.18
C MET A 77 -0.17 -22.15 -9.30
N MET A 78 -0.53 -20.91 -8.95
CA MET A 78 -1.87 -20.35 -9.13
C MET A 78 -2.27 -20.40 -10.60
N LYS A 79 -1.39 -19.94 -11.49
CA LYS A 79 -1.66 -19.95 -12.93
C LYS A 79 -1.89 -21.35 -13.47
N ARG A 80 -1.08 -22.32 -13.04
CA ARG A 80 -1.24 -23.74 -13.37
C ARG A 80 -2.58 -24.30 -12.86
N ALA A 81 -2.98 -23.92 -11.65
CA ALA A 81 -4.24 -24.35 -11.06
C ALA A 81 -5.48 -23.66 -11.68
N GLY A 82 -5.32 -22.80 -12.68
CA GLY A 82 -6.44 -22.09 -13.32
C GLY A 82 -6.96 -20.88 -12.51
N VAL A 83 -6.27 -20.49 -11.45
CA VAL A 83 -6.58 -19.28 -10.68
C VAL A 83 -6.36 -18.06 -11.58
N ASN A 84 -7.35 -17.16 -11.59
CA ASN A 84 -7.31 -15.94 -12.39
C ASN A 84 -7.40 -14.66 -11.57
N THR A 85 -7.64 -14.77 -10.26
CA THR A 85 -7.82 -13.63 -9.36
C THR A 85 -7.24 -13.94 -7.99
N ILE A 86 -6.60 -12.97 -7.36
CA ILE A 86 -6.24 -12.99 -5.94
C ILE A 86 -6.98 -11.88 -5.22
N ARG A 87 -7.37 -12.15 -3.97
CA ARG A 87 -7.89 -11.14 -3.04
C ARG A 87 -6.92 -10.95 -1.90
N LEU A 88 -6.60 -9.70 -1.60
CA LEU A 88 -5.65 -9.31 -0.57
C LEU A 88 -6.40 -8.66 0.60
N TYR A 89 -5.89 -8.80 1.82
CA TYR A 89 -6.43 -8.16 3.03
C TYR A 89 -5.90 -6.74 3.28
N GLY A 90 -5.00 -6.27 2.43
CA GLY A 90 -4.43 -4.94 2.50
C GLY A 90 -3.68 -4.59 1.22
N VAL A 91 -3.05 -3.44 1.26
CA VAL A 91 -2.27 -2.84 0.18
C VAL A 91 -0.95 -3.61 -0.02
N PRO A 92 -0.73 -4.31 -1.16
CA PRO A 92 0.48 -5.10 -1.36
C PRO A 92 1.71 -4.23 -1.68
N PRO A 93 2.94 -4.77 -1.55
CA PRO A 93 4.12 -4.17 -2.14
C PRO A 93 4.09 -4.29 -3.68
N GLU A 94 4.75 -3.35 -4.38
CA GLU A 94 4.68 -3.23 -5.84
C GLU A 94 5.06 -4.52 -6.60
N PHE A 95 6.05 -5.28 -6.09
CA PHE A 95 6.50 -6.51 -6.75
C PHE A 95 5.40 -7.59 -6.83
N VAL A 96 4.44 -7.60 -5.91
CA VAL A 96 3.28 -8.52 -5.97
C VAL A 96 2.37 -8.13 -7.11
N LEU A 97 2.17 -6.82 -7.33
CA LEU A 97 1.40 -6.31 -8.48
C LEU A 97 2.15 -6.55 -9.80
N ASP A 98 3.48 -6.45 -9.81
CA ASP A 98 4.31 -6.82 -10.96
C ASP A 98 4.13 -8.31 -11.32
N LEU A 99 4.10 -9.19 -10.32
CA LEU A 99 3.82 -10.62 -10.51
C LEU A 99 2.40 -10.84 -11.02
N ALA A 100 1.41 -10.13 -10.48
CA ALA A 100 0.02 -10.20 -10.96
C ALA A 100 -0.10 -9.78 -12.43
N ASP A 101 0.55 -8.69 -12.82
CA ASP A 101 0.62 -8.23 -14.22
C ASP A 101 1.37 -9.23 -15.12
N LYS A 102 2.48 -9.81 -14.63
CA LYS A 102 3.31 -10.83 -15.34
C LYS A 102 2.53 -12.11 -15.61
N TYR A 103 1.80 -12.62 -14.61
CA TYR A 103 1.05 -13.88 -14.70
C TYR A 103 -0.41 -13.71 -15.15
N LYS A 104 -0.83 -12.47 -15.39
CA LYS A 104 -2.20 -12.10 -15.76
C LYS A 104 -3.22 -12.64 -14.76
N ILE A 105 -2.93 -12.39 -13.49
CA ILE A 105 -3.80 -12.66 -12.35
C ILE A 105 -4.38 -11.31 -11.92
N LYS A 106 -5.71 -11.25 -11.78
CA LYS A 106 -6.45 -10.08 -11.34
C LYS A 106 -6.29 -9.89 -9.84
N VAL A 107 -6.38 -8.67 -9.35
CA VAL A 107 -6.23 -8.32 -7.93
C VAL A 107 -7.48 -7.61 -7.45
N ILE A 108 -8.08 -8.13 -6.36
CA ILE A 108 -9.02 -7.39 -5.52
C ILE A 108 -8.23 -6.87 -4.34
N GLU A 109 -7.94 -5.57 -4.34
CA GLU A 109 -7.09 -4.94 -3.34
C GLU A 109 -7.93 -4.30 -2.24
N THR A 110 -7.69 -4.67 -0.99
CA THR A 110 -8.24 -3.96 0.16
C THR A 110 -7.43 -2.69 0.39
N ILE A 111 -7.96 -1.56 -0.08
CA ILE A 111 -7.29 -0.26 -0.06
C ILE A 111 -7.47 0.50 1.26
N VAL A 112 -8.38 0.05 2.11
CA VAL A 112 -8.65 0.57 3.44
C VAL A 112 -9.26 -0.51 4.30
N PHE A 113 -9.04 -0.43 5.62
CA PHE A 113 -9.58 -1.40 6.57
C PHE A 113 -10.17 -0.70 7.80
N PRO A 114 -11.51 -0.53 7.87
CA PRO A 114 -12.19 -0.19 9.11
C PRO A 114 -12.01 -1.32 10.13
N GLY A 115 -11.20 -1.07 11.16
CA GLY A 115 -10.83 -2.04 12.20
C GLY A 115 -11.61 -1.84 13.50
N ASP A 116 -11.21 -2.55 14.56
CA ASP A 116 -11.83 -2.43 15.88
C ASP A 116 -11.52 -1.08 16.57
N TRP A 117 -10.41 -0.45 16.23
CA TRP A 117 -10.08 0.94 16.56
C TRP A 117 -11.00 1.95 15.86
N THR A 118 -11.78 1.54 14.84
CA THR A 118 -12.61 2.47 14.09
C THR A 118 -13.80 2.96 14.92
N ASP A 119 -13.93 4.28 15.06
CA ASP A 119 -15.11 4.94 15.60
C ASP A 119 -15.98 5.43 14.44
N PHE A 120 -17.10 4.75 14.20
CA PHE A 120 -18.05 5.08 13.14
C PHE A 120 -18.84 6.37 13.42
N ASN A 121 -18.71 6.97 14.62
CA ASN A 121 -19.20 8.32 14.90
C ASN A 121 -18.20 9.41 14.49
N SER A 122 -16.92 9.06 14.31
CA SER A 122 -15.84 10.04 14.17
C SER A 122 -15.71 10.50 12.71
N PRO A 123 -16.03 11.77 12.39
CA PRO A 123 -15.77 12.32 11.06
C PRO A 123 -14.26 12.35 10.76
N TYR A 124 -13.43 12.51 11.79
CA TYR A 124 -11.98 12.47 11.68
C TYR A 124 -11.50 11.11 11.14
N GLN A 125 -11.96 10.02 11.73
CA GLN A 125 -11.55 8.69 11.28
C GLN A 125 -12.08 8.35 9.88
N LEU A 126 -13.29 8.79 9.54
CA LEU A 126 -13.81 8.69 8.18
C LEU A 126 -12.91 9.44 7.18
N GLN A 127 -12.49 10.66 7.50
CA GLN A 127 -11.58 11.42 6.63
C GLN A 127 -10.19 10.80 6.55
N ALA A 128 -9.68 10.20 7.63
CA ALA A 128 -8.42 9.48 7.62
C ALA A 128 -8.46 8.28 6.65
N LEU A 129 -9.52 7.46 6.72
CA LEU A 129 -9.73 6.34 5.79
C LEU A 129 -9.95 6.83 4.35
N LYS A 130 -10.69 7.91 4.13
CA LYS A 130 -10.82 8.51 2.78
C LYS A 130 -9.46 8.92 2.21
N ARG A 131 -8.61 9.58 3.01
CA ARG A 131 -7.25 9.96 2.58
C ARG A 131 -6.39 8.73 2.27
N GLU A 132 -6.47 7.69 3.10
CA GLU A 132 -5.79 6.42 2.85
C GLU A 132 -6.25 5.78 1.52
N ALA A 133 -7.56 5.67 1.30
CA ALA A 133 -8.12 5.17 0.05
C ALA A 133 -7.59 5.95 -1.17
N VAL A 134 -7.61 7.28 -1.11
CA VAL A 134 -7.12 8.15 -2.20
C VAL A 134 -5.64 7.92 -2.49
N ARG A 135 -4.81 7.81 -1.45
CA ARG A 135 -3.37 7.52 -1.62
C ARG A 135 -3.14 6.16 -2.29
N ASN A 136 -3.83 5.12 -1.81
CA ASN A 136 -3.65 3.76 -2.33
C ASN A 136 -4.16 3.63 -3.77
N ILE A 137 -5.31 4.25 -4.09
CA ILE A 137 -5.80 4.33 -5.48
C ILE A 137 -4.78 5.04 -6.36
N ALA A 138 -4.27 6.22 -5.95
CA ALA A 138 -3.32 6.98 -6.75
C ALA A 138 -2.05 6.19 -7.09
N ARG A 139 -1.59 5.34 -6.15
CA ARG A 139 -0.44 4.45 -6.35
C ARG A 139 -0.71 3.40 -7.43
N ASP A 140 -1.86 2.73 -7.37
CA ASP A 140 -2.10 1.49 -8.14
C ASP A 140 -3.08 1.64 -9.32
N ILE A 141 -3.69 2.81 -9.52
CA ILE A 141 -4.71 3.05 -10.57
C ILE A 141 -4.25 2.66 -11.98
N ASN A 142 -2.94 2.74 -12.26
CA ASN A 142 -2.34 2.44 -13.56
C ASN A 142 -2.04 0.95 -13.79
N ARG A 143 -2.23 0.10 -12.77
CA ARG A 143 -1.97 -1.34 -12.84
C ARG A 143 -3.09 -2.07 -13.59
N GLU A 144 -2.74 -2.93 -14.54
CA GLU A 144 -3.73 -3.70 -15.33
C GLU A 144 -4.38 -4.80 -14.48
N CYS A 145 -3.60 -5.40 -13.57
CA CYS A 145 -4.06 -6.46 -12.69
C CYS A 145 -5.15 -6.01 -11.71
N ILE A 146 -5.21 -4.74 -11.31
CA ILE A 146 -6.23 -4.26 -10.37
C ILE A 146 -7.61 -4.37 -11.02
N TYR A 147 -8.43 -5.24 -10.45
CA TYR A 147 -9.76 -5.59 -10.95
C TYR A 147 -10.88 -4.92 -10.14
N ALA A 148 -10.73 -4.84 -8.81
CA ALA A 148 -11.70 -4.21 -7.93
C ALA A 148 -11.02 -3.64 -6.67
N TRP A 149 -11.65 -2.64 -6.09
CA TRP A 149 -11.26 -2.06 -4.80
C TRP A 149 -12.13 -2.63 -3.68
N SER A 150 -11.53 -3.08 -2.60
CA SER A 150 -12.24 -3.52 -1.40
C SER A 150 -12.07 -2.49 -0.28
N ILE A 151 -13.19 -2.10 0.36
CA ILE A 151 -13.20 -1.08 1.43
C ILE A 151 -13.44 -1.65 2.83
N TRP A 152 -13.64 -2.96 2.95
CA TRP A 152 -13.79 -3.65 4.24
C TRP A 152 -13.67 -5.17 4.10
N ASN A 153 -13.39 -5.85 5.21
CA ASN A 153 -13.41 -7.28 5.41
C ASN A 153 -14.16 -7.62 6.71
N ASP A 154 -14.93 -8.70 6.68
CA ASP A 154 -15.73 -9.24 7.79
C ASP A 154 -16.83 -8.33 8.35
N ALA A 155 -17.36 -7.40 7.57
CA ALA A 155 -18.43 -6.51 8.04
C ALA A 155 -19.72 -7.28 8.42
N PRO A 156 -20.47 -6.88 9.45
CA PRO A 156 -20.27 -5.73 10.35
C PRO A 156 -19.34 -6.02 11.55
N TRP A 157 -18.58 -7.11 11.54
CA TRP A 157 -17.75 -7.50 12.67
C TRP A 157 -16.39 -6.83 12.65
N THR A 158 -15.87 -6.52 13.85
CA THR A 158 -14.47 -6.10 14.04
C THR A 158 -13.83 -6.93 15.15
N TYR A 159 -12.60 -7.39 14.93
CA TYR A 159 -11.85 -8.25 15.85
C TYR A 159 -10.82 -7.41 16.64
N GLY A 160 -10.64 -7.66 17.95
CA GLY A 160 -9.48 -7.15 18.70
C GLY A 160 -9.73 -6.45 20.06
N SER A 161 -10.90 -5.84 20.31
CA SER A 161 -11.09 -4.99 21.51
C SER A 161 -12.48 -5.01 22.18
N GLY A 162 -13.40 -5.88 21.74
CA GLY A 162 -14.69 -6.12 22.43
C GLY A 162 -15.91 -5.36 21.91
N LYS A 163 -15.80 -4.56 20.84
CA LYS A 163 -16.97 -3.95 20.17
C LYS A 163 -17.83 -4.99 19.43
N GLY A 164 -17.20 -6.00 18.81
CA GLY A 164 -17.88 -7.06 18.08
C GLY A 164 -18.70 -6.48 16.91
N ASP A 165 -20.03 -6.58 17.02
CA ASP A 165 -20.99 -6.05 16.05
C ASP A 165 -20.99 -4.52 16.03
N VAL A 166 -20.46 -3.91 14.97
CA VAL A 166 -20.48 -2.45 14.86
C VAL A 166 -21.88 -1.89 14.62
N ILE A 167 -22.83 -2.68 14.09
CA ILE A 167 -24.24 -2.26 13.97
C ILE A 167 -24.84 -2.15 15.37
N ARG A 168 -24.55 -3.10 16.27
CA ARG A 168 -25.00 -3.03 17.67
C ARG A 168 -24.37 -1.85 18.41
N ALA A 169 -23.10 -1.56 18.14
CA ALA A 169 -22.35 -0.49 18.82
C ALA A 169 -22.75 0.92 18.34
N TYR A 170 -23.01 1.11 17.04
CA TYR A 170 -23.16 2.45 16.44
C TYR A 170 -24.52 2.72 15.80
N GLY A 171 -25.28 1.66 15.50
CA GLY A 171 -26.54 1.72 14.74
C GLY A 171 -26.32 1.60 13.23
N LYS A 172 -27.25 0.90 12.56
CA LYS A 172 -27.22 0.61 11.12
C LYS A 172 -26.94 1.84 10.25
N GLU A 173 -27.79 2.86 10.36
CA GLU A 173 -27.78 4.01 9.45
C GLU A 173 -26.42 4.73 9.46
N ARG A 174 -25.76 4.75 10.62
CA ARG A 174 -24.47 5.39 10.79
C ARG A 174 -23.35 4.61 10.12
N VAL A 175 -23.31 3.30 10.33
CA VAL A 175 -22.33 2.42 9.67
C VAL A 175 -22.54 2.45 8.15
N GLU A 176 -23.78 2.35 7.69
CA GLU A 176 -24.13 2.41 6.27
C GLU A 176 -23.68 3.73 5.63
N LYS A 177 -24.00 4.88 6.26
CA LYS A 177 -23.57 6.20 5.80
C LYS A 177 -22.05 6.30 5.74
N PHE A 178 -21.35 5.85 6.78
CA PHE A 178 -19.89 5.87 6.85
C PHE A 178 -19.26 5.13 5.67
N LEU A 179 -19.73 3.91 5.39
CA LEU A 179 -19.23 3.12 4.26
C LEU A 179 -19.62 3.71 2.91
N LYS A 180 -20.83 4.25 2.78
CA LYS A 180 -21.29 4.88 1.55
C LYS A 180 -20.43 6.10 1.22
N GLU A 181 -20.08 6.92 2.20
CA GLU A 181 -19.18 8.05 2.01
C GLU A 181 -17.76 7.62 1.61
N LEU A 182 -17.27 6.50 2.13
CA LEU A 182 -15.99 5.92 1.73
C LEU A 182 -16.06 5.39 0.28
N TYR A 183 -17.13 4.68 -0.07
CA TYR A 183 -17.43 4.24 -1.44
C TYR A 183 -17.47 5.42 -2.42
N GLU A 184 -18.21 6.48 -2.11
CA GLU A 184 -18.31 7.68 -2.95
C GLU A 184 -16.94 8.35 -3.15
N CYS A 185 -16.10 8.37 -2.11
CA CYS A 185 -14.72 8.83 -2.21
C CYS A 185 -13.90 7.98 -3.19
N VAL A 186 -14.00 6.65 -3.11
CA VAL A 186 -13.32 5.75 -4.06
C VAL A 186 -13.82 5.99 -5.48
N LYS A 187 -15.14 6.03 -5.71
CA LYS A 187 -15.73 6.26 -7.04
C LYS A 187 -15.37 7.63 -7.63
N LYS A 188 -15.16 8.65 -6.80
CA LYS A 188 -14.68 9.96 -7.25
C LYS A 188 -13.27 9.89 -7.86
N HIS A 189 -12.40 9.02 -7.34
CA HIS A 189 -10.99 8.93 -7.75
C HIS A 189 -10.73 7.79 -8.75
N ASP A 190 -11.51 6.72 -8.71
CA ASP A 190 -11.59 5.70 -9.75
C ASP A 190 -13.07 5.39 -10.08
N PRO A 191 -13.67 6.12 -11.04
CA PRO A 191 -15.05 5.88 -11.43
C PRO A 191 -15.23 4.56 -12.20
N LEU A 192 -14.15 3.96 -12.71
CA LEU A 192 -14.20 2.85 -13.65
C LEU A 192 -14.23 1.49 -12.97
N ARG A 193 -13.38 1.29 -11.95
CA ARG A 193 -13.29 -0.02 -11.29
C ARG A 193 -14.43 -0.23 -10.27
N PRO A 194 -14.92 -1.47 -10.14
CA PRO A 194 -15.91 -1.80 -9.15
C PRO A 194 -15.35 -1.71 -7.73
N VAL A 195 -16.20 -1.28 -6.80
CA VAL A 195 -15.93 -1.29 -5.37
C VAL A 195 -16.75 -2.40 -4.68
N THR A 196 -16.12 -3.13 -3.77
CA THR A 196 -16.72 -4.21 -3.00
C THR A 196 -16.32 -4.14 -1.51
N ALA A 197 -16.91 -5.01 -0.70
CA ALA A 197 -16.55 -5.25 0.69
C ALA A 197 -16.92 -6.70 1.01
N ALA A 198 -16.18 -7.36 1.90
CA ALA A 198 -16.54 -8.70 2.36
C ALA A 198 -17.38 -8.62 3.65
N THR A 199 -18.54 -9.29 3.63
CA THR A 199 -19.53 -9.29 4.72
C THR A 199 -19.76 -10.72 5.23
N LEU A 200 -20.08 -10.90 6.53
CA LEU A 200 -19.91 -12.21 7.21
C LEU A 200 -21.06 -13.23 7.15
N THR A 201 -22.26 -12.95 6.63
CA THR A 201 -23.35 -13.96 6.64
C THR A 201 -24.40 -13.77 5.53
N LEU A 202 -25.28 -14.75 5.34
CA LEU A 202 -26.53 -14.64 4.55
C LEU A 202 -27.76 -14.34 5.43
N ASN A 203 -27.55 -14.26 6.75
CA ASN A 203 -28.58 -14.10 7.75
C ASN A 203 -29.09 -12.64 7.74
N ASP A 204 -30.15 -12.33 8.47
CA ASP A 204 -30.71 -10.97 8.53
C ASP A 204 -29.67 -9.89 8.87
N GLU A 205 -28.57 -10.25 9.53
CA GLU A 205 -27.46 -9.36 9.89
C GLU A 205 -26.71 -8.76 8.70
N ALA A 206 -26.47 -9.50 7.62
CA ALA A 206 -25.83 -8.92 6.43
C ALA A 206 -26.81 -8.04 5.63
N LYS A 207 -28.10 -8.40 5.60
CA LYS A 207 -29.17 -7.52 5.09
C LYS A 207 -29.32 -6.25 5.94
N ARG A 208 -28.98 -6.30 7.23
CA ARG A 208 -28.99 -5.12 8.11
C ARG A 208 -27.91 -4.11 7.74
N LEU A 209 -26.76 -4.47 7.18
CA LEU A 209 -25.68 -3.49 6.95
C LEU A 209 -25.98 -2.47 5.83
N GLY A 210 -26.88 -2.79 4.88
CA GLY A 210 -27.26 -1.86 3.81
C GLY A 210 -26.15 -1.60 2.79
N THR A 211 -25.38 -2.61 2.40
CA THR A 211 -24.26 -2.48 1.45
C THR A 211 -24.71 -2.49 -0.02
N ASP A 212 -25.98 -2.21 -0.30
CA ASP A 212 -26.56 -2.23 -1.64
C ASP A 212 -26.03 -1.11 -2.52
N PHE A 213 -25.29 -0.14 -1.98
CA PHE A 213 -24.57 0.89 -2.75
C PHE A 213 -23.29 0.36 -3.44
N LEU A 214 -22.70 -0.76 -3.01
CA LEU A 214 -21.47 -1.33 -3.59
C LEU A 214 -21.67 -1.79 -5.04
N ASP A 215 -20.62 -1.78 -5.87
CA ASP A 215 -20.71 -2.27 -7.25
C ASP A 215 -20.79 -3.80 -7.32
N ILE A 216 -20.10 -4.50 -6.40
CA ILE A 216 -20.13 -5.96 -6.22
C ILE A 216 -20.45 -6.26 -4.76
N LEU A 217 -21.49 -7.05 -4.52
CA LEU A 217 -21.86 -7.51 -3.18
C LEU A 217 -20.99 -8.71 -2.79
N GLY A 218 -20.10 -8.52 -1.80
CA GLY A 218 -19.15 -9.54 -1.36
C GLY A 218 -19.56 -10.21 -0.05
N TYR A 219 -19.49 -11.54 0.00
CA TYR A 219 -19.83 -12.34 1.18
C TYR A 219 -18.75 -13.38 1.50
N ASN A 220 -18.23 -13.32 2.73
CA ASN A 220 -17.45 -14.40 3.32
C ASN A 220 -18.46 -15.48 3.77
N ILE A 221 -18.52 -16.58 3.03
CA ILE A 221 -19.47 -17.66 3.27
C ILE A 221 -18.87 -19.02 2.96
N TYR A 222 -18.82 -19.86 3.98
CA TYR A 222 -18.18 -21.17 3.92
C TYR A 222 -19.22 -22.21 3.52
N LEU A 223 -19.37 -22.38 2.20
CA LEU A 223 -20.46 -23.14 1.59
C LEU A 223 -20.52 -24.57 2.15
N GLY A 224 -21.68 -24.94 2.67
CA GLY A 224 -21.98 -26.27 3.16
C GLY A 224 -21.33 -26.66 4.48
N VAL A 225 -20.51 -25.81 5.09
CA VAL A 225 -19.97 -26.06 6.44
C VAL A 225 -21.10 -25.82 7.45
N THR A 226 -21.60 -26.88 8.07
CA THR A 226 -22.79 -26.83 8.95
C THR A 226 -22.44 -26.68 10.42
N ASP A 227 -21.26 -27.14 10.86
CA ASP A 227 -20.76 -26.93 12.21
C ASP A 227 -19.24 -26.64 12.19
N TRP A 228 -18.89 -25.47 12.70
CA TRP A 228 -17.52 -24.98 12.79
C TRP A 228 -16.67 -25.73 13.83
N LYS A 229 -17.30 -26.48 14.75
CA LYS A 229 -16.59 -27.22 15.80
C LYS A 229 -15.96 -28.51 15.31
N ASP A 230 -16.54 -29.15 14.30
CA ASP A 230 -16.11 -30.46 13.82
C ASP A 230 -15.93 -30.56 12.29
N GLY A 231 -16.19 -29.47 11.56
CA GLY A 231 -16.07 -29.43 10.11
C GLY A 231 -17.15 -30.24 9.40
N SER A 232 -18.32 -30.41 10.00
CA SER A 232 -19.46 -31.05 9.35
C SER A 232 -19.82 -30.33 8.04
N TYR A 233 -20.11 -31.12 7.00
CA TYR A 233 -20.32 -30.62 5.64
C TYR A 233 -21.57 -31.23 4.98
N SER A 234 -22.33 -30.42 4.24
CA SER A 234 -23.45 -30.84 3.38
C SER A 234 -23.43 -30.15 2.02
N SER A 235 -23.52 -30.96 0.96
CA SER A 235 -23.64 -30.51 -0.43
C SER A 235 -24.99 -29.85 -0.71
N GLU A 236 -26.05 -30.30 -0.02
CA GLU A 236 -27.40 -29.73 -0.08
C GLU A 236 -27.40 -28.32 0.50
N VAL A 237 -26.81 -28.13 1.69
CA VAL A 237 -26.66 -26.81 2.32
C VAL A 237 -25.79 -25.88 1.46
N SER A 238 -24.73 -26.39 0.84
CA SER A 238 -23.94 -25.63 -0.16
C SER A 238 -24.84 -25.07 -1.27
N LYS A 239 -25.74 -25.90 -1.80
CA LYS A 239 -26.66 -25.51 -2.87
C LYS A 239 -27.68 -24.46 -2.41
N GLU A 240 -28.25 -24.62 -1.22
CA GLU A 240 -29.21 -23.67 -0.64
C GLU A 240 -28.57 -22.29 -0.44
N MET A 241 -27.35 -22.23 0.10
CA MET A 241 -26.59 -20.99 0.27
C MET A 241 -26.33 -20.29 -1.07
N VAL A 242 -25.93 -21.04 -2.10
CA VAL A 242 -25.74 -20.51 -3.46
C VAL A 242 -27.05 -19.96 -4.03
N ASP A 243 -28.17 -20.66 -3.85
CA ASP A 243 -29.47 -20.18 -4.31
C ASP A 243 -29.89 -18.87 -3.63
N GLY A 244 -29.59 -18.72 -2.34
CA GLY A 244 -29.74 -17.47 -1.60
C GLY A 244 -28.93 -16.32 -2.20
N LEU A 245 -27.65 -16.55 -2.53
CA LEU A 245 -26.79 -15.56 -3.19
C LEU A 245 -27.32 -15.18 -4.59
N VAL A 246 -27.83 -16.15 -5.34
CA VAL A 246 -28.46 -15.91 -6.65
C VAL A 246 -29.73 -15.08 -6.50
N ALA A 247 -30.54 -15.33 -5.47
CA ALA A 247 -31.71 -14.52 -5.16
C ALA A 247 -31.33 -13.07 -4.84
N LEU A 248 -30.30 -12.84 -4.01
CA LEU A 248 -29.76 -11.51 -3.71
C LEU A 248 -29.29 -10.79 -4.97
N SER A 249 -28.54 -11.48 -5.84
CA SER A 249 -28.11 -10.90 -7.13
C SER A 249 -29.31 -10.49 -8.00
N ARG A 250 -30.41 -11.25 -7.95
CA ARG A 250 -31.63 -10.93 -8.69
C ARG A 250 -32.34 -9.71 -8.09
N GLU A 251 -32.48 -9.68 -6.77
CA GLU A 251 -33.14 -8.65 -5.98
C GLU A 251 -32.47 -7.29 -6.17
N TYR A 252 -31.17 -7.19 -5.85
CA TYR A 252 -30.42 -5.94 -5.95
C TYR A 252 -30.00 -5.60 -7.39
N LYS A 253 -30.15 -6.54 -8.33
CA LYS A 253 -29.66 -6.43 -9.71
C LYS A 253 -28.16 -6.15 -9.78
N LYS A 254 -27.40 -6.70 -8.84
CA LYS A 254 -25.95 -6.54 -8.72
C LYS A 254 -25.22 -7.87 -8.78
N PRO A 255 -23.96 -7.90 -9.23
CA PRO A 255 -23.12 -9.07 -9.08
C PRO A 255 -22.89 -9.39 -7.60
N VAL A 256 -22.93 -10.68 -7.29
CA VAL A 256 -22.62 -11.22 -5.96
C VAL A 256 -21.37 -12.08 -6.08
N LEU A 257 -20.40 -11.86 -5.20
CA LEU A 257 -19.13 -12.56 -5.13
C LEU A 257 -19.00 -13.27 -3.78
N ILE A 258 -18.67 -14.56 -3.82
CA ILE A 258 -18.22 -15.27 -2.62
C ILE A 258 -16.76 -14.87 -2.40
N THR A 259 -16.51 -14.03 -1.40
CA THR A 259 -15.18 -13.45 -1.14
C THR A 259 -14.28 -14.35 -0.32
N GLU A 260 -14.84 -15.34 0.38
CA GLU A 260 -14.17 -16.44 1.06
C GLU A 260 -15.10 -17.66 1.13
N THR A 261 -14.57 -18.84 0.81
CA THR A 261 -15.12 -20.17 1.14
C THR A 261 -13.98 -21.17 1.19
N GLY A 262 -14.08 -22.24 1.98
CA GLY A 262 -13.03 -23.26 2.01
C GLY A 262 -13.34 -24.41 2.95
N TYR A 263 -12.33 -25.21 3.25
CA TYR A 263 -12.40 -26.28 4.25
C TYR A 263 -11.04 -26.46 4.93
N SER A 264 -11.02 -26.42 6.26
CA SER A 264 -9.78 -26.59 7.04
C SER A 264 -9.35 -28.05 7.10
N THR A 265 -8.08 -28.31 6.83
CA THR A 265 -7.46 -29.63 7.02
C THR A 265 -7.33 -30.04 8.49
N TYR A 266 -7.57 -29.12 9.42
CA TYR A 266 -7.59 -29.39 10.86
C TYR A 266 -8.64 -30.44 11.25
N TRP A 267 -9.84 -30.35 10.67
CA TRP A 267 -10.93 -31.27 11.00
C TRP A 267 -10.73 -32.63 10.37
N LYS A 268 -10.65 -32.65 9.03
CA LYS A 268 -10.54 -33.86 8.20
C LYS A 268 -9.70 -33.58 6.97
N ALA A 269 -8.39 -33.82 7.06
CA ALA A 269 -7.45 -33.51 5.98
C ALA A 269 -7.81 -34.13 4.63
N ASP A 270 -8.28 -35.39 4.63
CA ASP A 270 -8.64 -36.13 3.42
C ASP A 270 -9.92 -35.61 2.73
N GLU A 271 -10.78 -34.90 3.45
CA GLU A 271 -12.05 -34.34 2.95
C GLU A 271 -11.87 -33.03 2.18
N GLN A 272 -10.76 -32.29 2.41
CA GLN A 272 -10.58 -30.96 1.81
C GLN A 272 -10.73 -30.98 0.28
N ARG A 273 -10.23 -32.04 -0.37
CA ARG A 273 -10.36 -32.19 -1.83
C ARG A 273 -11.81 -32.34 -2.28
N HIS A 274 -12.60 -33.14 -1.56
CA HIS A 274 -13.99 -33.39 -1.88
C HIS A 274 -14.83 -32.13 -1.65
N VAL A 275 -14.70 -31.52 -0.46
CA VAL A 275 -15.45 -30.34 -0.05
C VAL A 275 -15.15 -29.14 -0.95
N VAL A 276 -13.88 -28.77 -1.14
CA VAL A 276 -13.51 -27.64 -2.02
C VAL A 276 -13.96 -27.90 -3.46
N GLY A 277 -13.91 -29.16 -3.91
CA GLY A 277 -14.42 -29.57 -5.22
C GLY A 277 -15.91 -29.30 -5.38
N ASP A 278 -16.73 -29.76 -4.42
CA ASP A 278 -18.18 -29.55 -4.42
C ASP A 278 -18.53 -28.06 -4.31
N GLN A 279 -17.88 -27.31 -3.41
CA GLN A 279 -18.07 -25.86 -3.29
C GLN A 279 -17.87 -25.14 -4.63
N ILE A 280 -16.82 -25.48 -5.39
CA ILE A 280 -16.58 -24.89 -6.72
C ILE A 280 -17.64 -25.33 -7.73
N GLU A 281 -18.07 -26.59 -7.69
CA GLU A 281 -19.08 -27.15 -8.60
C GLU A 281 -20.47 -26.54 -8.38
N LYS A 282 -20.84 -26.24 -7.13
CA LYS A 282 -22.16 -25.70 -6.77
C LYS A 282 -22.34 -24.23 -7.13
N VAL A 283 -21.27 -23.46 -7.25
CA VAL A 283 -21.38 -22.01 -7.53
C VAL A 283 -22.11 -21.80 -8.86
N ASP A 284 -23.31 -21.20 -8.77
CA ASP A 284 -24.11 -20.86 -9.94
C ASP A 284 -23.38 -19.76 -10.72
N LYS A 285 -23.25 -19.98 -12.02
CA LYS A 285 -22.56 -19.09 -12.96
C LYS A 285 -23.23 -17.71 -13.12
N LYS A 286 -24.40 -17.48 -12.51
CA LYS A 286 -25.03 -16.16 -12.35
C LYS A 286 -24.33 -15.29 -11.30
N LEU A 287 -23.52 -15.88 -10.41
CA LEU A 287 -22.66 -15.15 -9.49
C LEU A 287 -21.40 -14.65 -10.21
N ALA A 288 -20.70 -13.69 -9.61
CA ALA A 288 -19.44 -13.15 -10.14
C ALA A 288 -18.30 -14.18 -10.07
N GLY A 289 -18.44 -15.19 -9.21
CA GLY A 289 -17.46 -16.25 -8.98
C GLY A 289 -17.26 -16.51 -7.50
N LEU A 290 -16.13 -17.12 -7.17
CA LEU A 290 -15.77 -17.46 -5.79
C LEU A 290 -14.28 -17.27 -5.54
N ILE A 291 -13.93 -17.11 -4.27
CA ILE A 291 -12.57 -16.98 -3.79
C ILE A 291 -12.35 -18.03 -2.69
N ILE A 292 -11.39 -18.92 -2.91
CA ILE A 292 -11.03 -19.94 -1.93
C ILE A 292 -10.22 -19.32 -0.79
N PHE A 293 -10.66 -19.51 0.44
CA PHE A 293 -9.92 -19.23 1.66
C PHE A 293 -9.21 -20.53 2.10
N GLN A 294 -7.89 -20.63 2.00
CA GLN A 294 -6.94 -19.64 1.47
C GLN A 294 -5.82 -20.29 0.65
N TRP A 295 -4.94 -19.49 0.04
CA TRP A 295 -3.83 -20.05 -0.76
C TRP A 295 -2.96 -20.99 0.07
N ALA A 296 -2.35 -20.51 1.16
CA ALA A 296 -1.41 -21.25 1.98
C ALA A 296 -1.73 -21.15 3.47
N ASP A 297 -1.21 -22.08 4.28
CA ASP A 297 -1.24 -22.03 5.75
C ASP A 297 -0.29 -20.94 6.30
N ASP A 298 -0.60 -19.68 6.00
CA ASP A 298 0.27 -18.54 6.31
C ASP A 298 -0.16 -17.77 7.58
N TRP A 299 -1.31 -18.14 8.18
CA TRP A 299 -1.79 -17.54 9.42
C TRP A 299 -1.21 -18.25 10.65
N SER A 300 -0.60 -17.46 11.54
CA SER A 300 -0.15 -17.87 12.87
C SER A 300 -0.93 -17.09 13.92
N LYS A 301 -2.06 -17.62 14.43
CA LYS A 301 -2.91 -16.95 15.42
C LYS A 301 -2.62 -17.40 16.85
N ALA A 302 -1.97 -18.55 17.07
CA ALA A 302 -1.66 -19.03 18.42
C ALA A 302 -0.38 -18.43 19.06
N GLY A 303 0.21 -17.41 18.44
CA GLY A 303 1.29 -16.60 19.03
C GLY A 303 2.70 -17.21 19.04
N ASP A 304 2.86 -18.50 18.71
CA ASP A 304 4.20 -19.09 18.49
C ASP A 304 4.56 -19.08 17.00
N VAL A 305 5.28 -18.05 16.56
CA VAL A 305 5.82 -17.95 15.20
C VAL A 305 6.80 -19.08 14.83
N LYS A 306 7.18 -19.99 15.74
CA LYS A 306 8.12 -21.10 15.46
C LYS A 306 7.45 -22.43 15.14
N LYS A 307 6.15 -22.59 15.40
CA LYS A 307 5.41 -23.84 15.14
C LYS A 307 3.97 -23.53 14.69
N GLN A 308 3.50 -24.25 13.68
CA GLN A 308 2.07 -24.24 13.35
C GLN A 308 1.29 -24.77 14.56
N ALA A 309 0.27 -24.03 14.95
CA ALA A 309 -0.53 -24.34 16.10
C ALA A 309 -1.56 -25.44 15.80
N ASP A 310 -2.02 -26.08 16.86
CA ASP A 310 -3.18 -26.96 16.83
C ASP A 310 -4.47 -26.12 16.86
N ASP A 311 -4.62 -25.22 15.89
CA ASP A 311 -5.75 -24.28 15.76
C ASP A 311 -6.32 -24.33 14.34
N VAL A 312 -7.64 -24.52 14.23
CA VAL A 312 -8.36 -24.63 12.96
C VAL A 312 -8.03 -23.50 11.96
N GLU A 313 -7.78 -22.28 12.45
CA GLU A 313 -7.49 -21.11 11.64
C GLU A 313 -6.13 -21.17 10.93
N GLU A 314 -5.22 -22.05 11.36
CA GLU A 314 -3.89 -22.22 10.77
C GLU A 314 -3.84 -23.29 9.67
N HIS A 315 -4.94 -24.00 9.37
CA HIS A 315 -4.95 -25.18 8.46
C HIS A 315 -5.90 -25.06 7.26
N TRP A 316 -6.27 -23.83 6.87
CA TRP A 316 -7.17 -23.53 5.74
C TRP A 316 -6.52 -23.51 4.36
N GLY A 317 -5.18 -23.50 4.29
CA GLY A 317 -4.45 -23.42 3.03
C GLY A 317 -4.80 -24.57 2.09
N ILE A 318 -4.87 -24.29 0.80
CA ILE A 318 -4.90 -25.31 -0.26
C ILE A 318 -3.49 -25.80 -0.61
N VAL A 319 -2.47 -25.04 -0.22
CA VAL A 319 -1.09 -25.51 -0.05
C VAL A 319 -0.69 -25.36 1.42
N ASP A 320 0.27 -26.14 1.88
CA ASP A 320 0.85 -25.93 3.21
C ASP A 320 1.77 -24.70 3.24
N GLY A 321 2.28 -24.39 4.42
CA GLY A 321 3.21 -23.30 4.63
C GLY A 321 4.50 -23.37 3.79
N GLU A 322 4.95 -24.55 3.39
CA GLU A 322 6.12 -24.76 2.52
C GLU A 322 5.76 -24.78 1.02
N ARG A 323 4.50 -24.44 0.70
CA ARG A 323 3.92 -24.45 -0.65
C ARG A 323 3.87 -25.86 -1.25
N LYS A 324 3.65 -26.88 -0.43
CA LYS A 324 3.31 -28.23 -0.92
C LYS A 324 1.79 -28.31 -1.14
N PRO A 325 1.34 -28.76 -2.33
CA PRO A 325 -0.08 -28.93 -2.61
C PRO A 325 -0.81 -29.86 -1.63
N LYS A 326 -1.96 -29.42 -1.12
CA LYS A 326 -2.92 -30.23 -0.36
C LYS A 326 -4.09 -30.67 -1.24
N GLY A 327 -5.05 -31.39 -0.67
CA GLY A 327 -6.26 -31.84 -1.35
C GLY A 327 -7.01 -30.72 -2.07
N GLY A 328 -7.13 -29.55 -1.43
CA GLY A 328 -7.76 -28.37 -2.01
C GLY A 328 -7.10 -27.86 -3.30
N TYR A 329 -5.75 -27.91 -3.40
CA TYR A 329 -5.05 -27.45 -4.61
C TYR A 329 -5.44 -28.29 -5.82
N TYR A 330 -5.52 -29.62 -5.66
CA TYR A 330 -5.90 -30.51 -6.75
C TYR A 330 -7.39 -30.41 -7.11
N ALA A 331 -8.24 -30.05 -6.15
CA ALA A 331 -9.64 -29.73 -6.44
C ALA A 331 -9.75 -28.45 -7.29
N VAL A 332 -9.02 -27.40 -6.90
CA VAL A 332 -8.92 -26.14 -7.65
C VAL A 332 -8.35 -26.37 -9.06
N GLU A 333 -7.20 -27.05 -9.19
CA GLU A 333 -6.56 -27.33 -10.49
C GLU A 333 -7.49 -28.10 -11.43
N LYS A 334 -8.23 -29.09 -10.91
CA LYS A 334 -9.21 -29.85 -11.70
C LYS A 334 -10.39 -28.98 -12.12
N SER A 335 -10.99 -28.23 -11.20
CA SER A 335 -12.25 -27.53 -11.42
C SER A 335 -12.08 -26.22 -12.20
N PHE A 336 -11.08 -25.39 -11.87
CA PHE A 336 -10.88 -24.10 -12.53
C PHE A 336 -10.38 -24.22 -13.97
N ASN A 337 -9.67 -25.31 -14.31
CA ASN A 337 -9.26 -25.61 -15.68
C ASN A 337 -10.33 -26.35 -16.51
N ASN A 338 -11.45 -26.77 -15.91
CA ASN A 338 -12.52 -27.44 -16.63
C ASN A 338 -13.35 -26.43 -17.44
N SER A 339 -13.42 -26.62 -18.77
CA SER A 339 -14.18 -25.76 -19.70
C SER A 339 -15.68 -25.69 -19.40
N ALA A 340 -16.23 -26.66 -18.66
CA ALA A 340 -17.61 -26.62 -18.19
C ALA A 340 -17.87 -25.43 -17.26
N TYR A 341 -16.87 -24.93 -16.55
CA TYR A 341 -16.98 -23.72 -15.73
C TYR A 341 -17.14 -22.46 -16.60
N ASP A 342 -16.72 -22.48 -17.87
CA ASP A 342 -16.60 -21.30 -18.75
C ASP A 342 -17.82 -21.02 -19.69
N THR A 343 -18.92 -21.79 -19.60
CA THR A 343 -20.14 -21.64 -20.46
C THR A 343 -21.33 -20.96 -19.76
N VAL A 344 -22.08 -20.08 -20.46
CA VAL A 344 -22.45 -18.67 -20.07
C VAL A 344 -23.94 -18.35 -19.73
N MET A 345 -24.26 -17.40 -18.81
CA MET A 345 -25.05 -16.13 -19.02
C MET A 345 -25.48 -15.27 -17.77
N TYR A 346 -25.25 -13.93 -17.88
CA TYR A 346 -25.86 -12.67 -17.31
C TYR A 346 -25.55 -12.05 -15.91
N ARG A 347 -24.95 -10.82 -15.90
CA ARG A 347 -25.51 -9.48 -15.47
C ARG A 347 -24.48 -8.34 -15.35
N ILE A 348 -23.19 -8.65 -15.22
CA ILE A 348 -22.12 -7.64 -15.01
C ILE A 348 -21.98 -6.70 -16.22
N ALA A 349 -22.03 -7.23 -17.45
CA ALA A 349 -21.72 -6.48 -18.67
C ALA A 349 -22.67 -5.31 -19.01
N ASP A 350 -23.89 -5.29 -18.46
CA ASP A 350 -24.86 -4.23 -18.73
C ASP A 350 -24.67 -2.99 -17.84
N TYR A 351 -24.01 -3.15 -16.69
CA TYR A 351 -23.69 -2.06 -15.77
C TYR A 351 -22.46 -1.25 -16.23
N PHE A 352 -21.48 -1.88 -16.88
CA PHE A 352 -20.21 -1.25 -17.30
C PHE A 352 -20.21 -0.61 -18.70
N ARG A 353 -21.40 -0.37 -19.29
CA ARG A 353 -21.53 0.22 -20.65
C ARG A 353 -21.09 1.68 -20.77
N GLY A 354 -20.71 2.36 -19.68
CA GLY A 354 -20.21 3.73 -19.69
C GLY A 354 -18.71 3.82 -19.37
N GLY A 355 -17.83 3.70 -20.36
CA GLY A 355 -16.46 4.24 -20.28
C GLY A 355 -15.28 3.27 -20.45
N TYR A 356 -15.45 1.97 -20.21
CA TYR A 356 -14.30 1.05 -20.09
C TYR A 356 -13.62 0.63 -21.41
N PHE A 357 -14.29 0.77 -22.57
CA PHE A 357 -13.80 0.18 -23.84
C PHE A 357 -13.04 1.12 -24.78
N ALA A 358 -12.87 2.41 -24.44
CA ALA A 358 -12.05 3.32 -25.26
C ALA A 358 -10.53 3.18 -25.00
N ALA A 359 -10.11 2.77 -23.80
CA ALA A 359 -8.71 2.78 -23.38
C ALA A 359 -7.91 1.50 -23.74
N LYS A 360 -8.58 0.34 -23.86
CA LYS A 360 -7.90 -0.94 -24.12
C LYS A 360 -7.31 -1.07 -25.54
N LYS A 361 -7.66 -0.14 -26.43
CA LYS A 361 -7.12 -0.01 -27.79
C LYS A 361 -5.68 0.52 -27.82
N HIS A 362 -5.18 1.12 -26.73
CA HIS A 362 -3.89 1.80 -26.70
C HIS A 362 -2.71 0.91 -26.24
N ALA A 363 -2.94 -0.04 -25.34
CA ALA A 363 -1.86 -0.77 -24.64
C ALA A 363 -1.26 -1.97 -25.41
N LEU A 364 -2.06 -2.73 -26.17
CA LEU A 364 -1.57 -3.91 -26.90
C LEU A 364 -0.90 -3.59 -28.25
N LYS A 365 -1.17 -2.40 -28.80
CA LYS A 365 -0.37 -1.83 -29.90
C LYS A 365 1.00 -1.34 -29.42
N LYS A 366 1.17 -1.13 -28.10
CA LYS A 366 2.34 -0.50 -27.50
C LYS A 366 3.55 -1.44 -27.52
N ARG A 367 3.45 -2.68 -27.05
CA ARG A 367 4.63 -3.59 -26.92
C ARG A 367 5.31 -4.07 -28.20
N TRP A 368 4.59 -4.16 -29.32
CA TRP A 368 5.16 -4.53 -30.62
C TRP A 368 5.52 -3.30 -31.46
N LYS A 369 4.82 -2.18 -31.23
CA LYS A 369 5.30 -0.89 -31.74
C LYS A 369 6.47 -0.35 -30.93
N GLU A 370 6.69 -0.71 -29.67
CA GLU A 370 7.70 -0.13 -28.77
C GLU A 370 9.13 -0.27 -29.35
N ASN A 371 9.51 -1.40 -29.94
CA ASN A 371 10.83 -1.51 -30.58
C ASN A 371 10.97 -0.68 -31.89
N ILE A 372 9.89 -0.58 -32.69
CA ILE A 372 9.84 0.23 -33.93
C ILE A 372 9.67 1.73 -33.61
N ILE A 373 8.98 2.05 -32.52
CA ILE A 373 8.78 3.38 -31.96
C ILE A 373 10.09 3.84 -31.37
N VAL A 374 10.85 3.02 -30.64
CA VAL A 374 12.16 3.42 -30.10
C VAL A 374 13.14 3.71 -31.22
N ASP A 375 13.19 2.92 -32.32
CA ASP A 375 14.03 3.26 -33.49
C ASP A 375 13.58 4.57 -34.14
N ARG A 376 12.27 4.71 -34.39
CA ARG A 376 11.72 5.94 -34.98
C ARG A 376 11.89 7.15 -34.05
N GLU A 377 11.78 6.98 -32.74
CA GLU A 377 11.98 8.04 -31.74
C GLU A 377 13.44 8.44 -31.68
N ILE A 378 14.38 7.50 -31.77
CA ILE A 378 15.81 7.81 -31.91
C ILE A 378 16.02 8.60 -33.20
N ASP A 379 15.57 8.10 -34.36
CA ASP A 379 15.70 8.79 -35.65
C ASP A 379 15.07 10.19 -35.62
N ASP A 380 13.88 10.34 -35.04
CA ASP A 380 13.16 11.61 -34.93
C ASP A 380 13.89 12.58 -33.99
N LEU A 381 14.40 12.10 -32.85
CA LEU A 381 15.15 12.92 -31.89
C LEU A 381 16.52 13.33 -32.43
N GLU A 382 17.24 12.43 -33.11
CA GLU A 382 18.50 12.73 -33.79
C GLU A 382 18.28 13.78 -34.89
N ASN A 383 17.23 13.62 -35.70
CA ASN A 383 16.85 14.60 -36.71
C ASN A 383 16.45 15.94 -36.09
N GLN A 384 15.68 15.91 -34.99
CA GLN A 384 15.28 17.11 -34.27
C GLN A 384 16.52 17.86 -33.76
N MET A 385 17.46 17.16 -33.14
CA MET A 385 18.72 17.74 -32.63
C MET A 385 19.60 18.33 -33.74
N ASN A 386 19.62 17.70 -34.92
CA ASN A 386 20.44 18.11 -36.06
C ASN A 386 19.83 19.24 -36.91
N THR A 387 18.50 19.38 -36.95
CA THR A 387 17.85 20.22 -37.99
C THR A 387 16.82 21.21 -37.48
N ARG A 388 16.25 21.03 -36.28
CA ARG A 388 15.04 21.76 -35.86
C ARG A 388 15.05 22.23 -34.40
N ALA A 389 15.91 21.68 -33.56
CA ALA A 389 15.94 22.01 -32.14
C ALA A 389 16.41 23.45 -31.94
N SER A 390 15.60 24.21 -31.21
CA SER A 390 16.07 25.44 -30.60
C SER A 390 17.17 25.10 -29.60
N THR A 391 18.02 26.09 -29.34
CA THR A 391 19.13 25.95 -28.41
C THR A 391 18.65 25.40 -27.05
N GLU A 392 17.49 25.80 -26.55
CA GLU A 392 16.94 25.39 -25.24
C GLU A 392 16.42 23.94 -25.19
N GLU A 393 16.12 23.31 -26.32
CA GLU A 393 15.59 21.93 -26.37
C GLU A 393 16.67 20.85 -26.30
N ILE A 394 17.92 21.20 -26.60
CA ILE A 394 19.03 20.24 -26.75
C ILE A 394 19.24 19.37 -25.48
N PRO A 395 19.28 19.91 -24.24
CA PRO A 395 19.46 19.07 -23.06
C PRO A 395 18.38 18.00 -22.89
N LEU A 396 17.11 18.37 -23.09
CA LEU A 396 15.97 17.45 -22.98
C LEU A 396 15.99 16.37 -24.08
N ILE A 397 16.45 16.72 -25.28
CA ILE A 397 16.62 15.75 -26.37
C ILE A 397 17.74 14.76 -26.02
N LEU A 398 18.86 15.22 -25.44
CA LEU A 398 19.95 14.36 -25.02
C LEU A 398 19.54 13.37 -23.91
N ASP A 399 18.76 13.81 -22.91
CA ASP A 399 18.19 12.92 -21.89
C ASP A 399 17.37 11.79 -22.54
N LYS A 400 16.46 12.14 -23.45
CA LYS A 400 15.60 11.18 -24.15
C LYS A 400 16.39 10.23 -25.04
N LEU A 401 17.36 10.75 -25.81
CA LEU A 401 18.23 9.93 -26.66
C LEU A 401 19.02 8.95 -25.83
N SER A 402 19.66 9.40 -24.74
CA SER A 402 20.46 8.54 -23.88
C SER A 402 19.62 7.39 -23.30
N ALA A 403 18.41 7.67 -22.81
CA ALA A 403 17.50 6.66 -22.27
C ALA A 403 17.13 5.60 -23.33
N ARG A 404 16.81 6.03 -24.56
CA ARG A 404 16.43 5.15 -25.67
C ARG A 404 17.58 4.31 -26.19
N PHE A 405 18.76 4.89 -26.32
CA PHE A 405 19.96 4.14 -26.68
C PHE A 405 20.33 3.12 -25.61
N PHE A 406 20.26 3.49 -24.32
CA PHE A 406 20.59 2.56 -23.23
C PHE A 406 19.58 1.42 -23.12
N GLU A 407 18.29 1.69 -23.34
CA GLU A 407 17.24 0.67 -23.46
C GLU A 407 17.58 -0.39 -24.53
N LYS A 408 18.21 0.04 -25.63
CA LYS A 408 18.67 -0.83 -26.72
C LYS A 408 20.10 -1.34 -26.60
N LYS A 409 20.80 -1.03 -25.51
CA LYS A 409 22.23 -1.36 -25.34
C LYS A 409 23.11 -0.72 -26.43
N GLY A 410 22.66 0.38 -27.02
CA GLY A 410 23.28 1.10 -28.14
C GLY A 410 24.32 2.12 -27.70
N PHE A 411 25.20 1.77 -26.75
CA PHE A 411 26.14 2.70 -26.11
C PHE A 411 27.17 3.28 -27.10
N ASP A 412 27.69 2.44 -27.98
CA ASP A 412 28.68 2.84 -28.98
C ASP A 412 28.03 3.70 -30.07
N GLN A 413 26.79 3.38 -30.49
CA GLN A 413 26.01 4.15 -31.45
C GLN A 413 25.75 5.57 -30.91
N PHE A 414 25.27 5.69 -29.67
CA PHE A 414 25.04 6.99 -29.04
C PHE A 414 26.33 7.80 -28.91
N SER A 415 27.42 7.16 -28.46
CA SER A 415 28.71 7.83 -28.36
C SER A 415 29.22 8.33 -29.71
N SER A 416 28.98 7.59 -30.78
CA SER A 416 29.40 7.94 -32.14
C SER A 416 28.59 9.12 -32.66
N PHE A 417 27.27 9.05 -32.52
CA PHE A 417 26.34 10.15 -32.84
C PHE A 417 26.76 11.46 -32.15
N LEU A 418 27.06 11.43 -30.84
CA LEU A 418 27.46 12.63 -30.10
C LEU A 418 28.81 13.19 -30.54
N ARG A 419 29.77 12.33 -30.94
CA ARG A 419 31.06 12.77 -31.48
C ARG A 419 30.90 13.45 -32.82
N GLU A 420 30.07 12.90 -33.69
CA GLU A 420 29.75 13.50 -34.99
C GLU A 420 29.05 14.85 -34.81
N TYR A 421 28.03 14.90 -33.95
CA TYR A 421 27.34 16.13 -33.61
C TYR A 421 28.27 17.19 -33.03
N SER A 422 29.16 16.80 -32.11
CA SER A 422 30.14 17.72 -31.51
C SER A 422 31.15 18.22 -32.55
N ALA A 423 31.55 17.39 -33.52
CA ALA A 423 32.49 17.76 -34.57
C ALA A 423 31.88 18.76 -35.58
N SER A 424 30.58 18.66 -35.85
CA SER A 424 29.85 19.61 -36.70
C SER A 424 29.44 20.89 -35.97
N HIS A 425 29.50 20.92 -34.63
CA HIS A 425 29.11 22.05 -33.79
C HIS A 425 30.22 22.46 -32.79
N LYS A 426 31.44 22.70 -33.29
CA LYS A 426 32.64 22.95 -32.46
C LYS A 426 32.54 24.14 -31.49
N GLU A 427 31.72 25.13 -31.79
CA GLU A 427 31.47 26.31 -30.93
C GLU A 427 30.18 26.21 -30.11
N SER A 428 29.60 25.02 -29.99
CA SER A 428 28.38 24.84 -29.22
C SER A 428 28.60 25.14 -27.73
N LYS A 429 27.72 25.95 -27.13
CA LYS A 429 27.67 26.17 -25.68
C LYS A 429 27.40 24.87 -24.88
N TYR A 430 27.02 23.78 -25.55
CA TYR A 430 26.76 22.45 -24.99
C TYR A 430 27.94 21.49 -25.06
N LYS A 431 29.13 21.96 -25.44
CA LYS A 431 30.34 21.11 -25.53
C LYS A 431 30.59 20.30 -24.25
N ALA A 432 30.40 20.90 -23.07
CA ALA A 432 30.54 20.22 -21.80
C ALA A 432 29.48 19.11 -21.60
N LEU A 433 28.22 19.41 -21.93
CA LEU A 433 27.10 18.47 -21.84
C LEU A 433 27.26 17.28 -22.78
N LEU A 434 27.71 17.52 -24.02
CA LEU A 434 28.03 16.44 -24.98
C LEU A 434 29.19 15.58 -24.47
N GLY A 435 30.22 16.21 -23.89
CA GLY A 435 31.31 15.51 -23.22
C GLY A 435 30.82 14.60 -22.09
N TYR A 436 29.91 15.10 -21.25
CA TYR A 436 29.25 14.33 -20.20
C TYR A 436 28.53 13.10 -20.73
N TYR A 437 27.66 13.25 -21.74
CA TYR A 437 26.90 12.11 -22.28
C TYR A 437 27.77 11.05 -22.96
N ILE A 438 28.87 11.45 -23.61
CA ILE A 438 29.84 10.50 -24.13
C ILE A 438 30.51 9.73 -22.99
N ALA A 439 30.90 10.40 -21.91
CA ALA A 439 31.47 9.74 -20.73
C ALA A 439 30.45 8.79 -20.08
N LEU A 440 29.20 9.25 -19.91
CA LEU A 440 28.08 8.47 -19.36
C LEU A 440 27.80 7.21 -20.18
N SER A 441 27.80 7.31 -21.51
CA SER A 441 27.55 6.17 -22.40
C SER A 441 28.63 5.10 -22.27
N ASN A 442 29.91 5.52 -22.27
CA ASN A 442 31.04 4.60 -22.09
C ASN A 442 31.05 3.96 -20.70
N TRP A 443 30.66 4.70 -19.66
CA TRP A 443 30.52 4.17 -18.31
C TRP A 443 29.39 3.12 -18.22
N ASN A 444 28.20 3.42 -18.78
CA ASN A 444 27.07 2.49 -18.80
C ASN A 444 27.37 1.20 -19.57
N LYS A 445 28.22 1.27 -20.60
CA LYS A 445 28.73 0.07 -21.30
C LYS A 445 29.53 -0.82 -20.34
N LEU A 446 30.47 -0.25 -19.57
CA LEU A 446 31.26 -1.01 -18.60
C LEU A 446 30.38 -1.61 -17.50
N GLU A 447 29.43 -0.84 -16.96
CA GLU A 447 28.43 -1.32 -16.00
C GLU A 447 27.59 -2.49 -16.56
N TYR A 448 27.16 -2.38 -17.82
CA TYR A 448 26.41 -3.45 -18.50
C TYR A 448 27.25 -4.73 -18.61
N LEU A 449 28.49 -4.62 -19.05
CA LEU A 449 29.40 -5.77 -19.18
C LEU A 449 29.64 -6.44 -17.81
N ALA A 450 29.89 -5.65 -16.76
CA ALA A 450 30.07 -6.16 -15.40
C ALA A 450 28.81 -6.87 -14.88
N LYS A 451 27.63 -6.24 -15.00
CA LYS A 451 26.34 -6.81 -14.53
C LYS A 451 25.95 -8.11 -15.24
N ASN A 452 26.42 -8.32 -16.47
CA ASN A 452 26.13 -9.53 -17.25
C ASN A 452 27.27 -10.56 -17.19
N ASN A 453 28.22 -10.41 -16.25
CA ASN A 453 29.36 -11.31 -16.08
C ASN A 453 30.23 -11.47 -17.36
N MET A 454 30.29 -10.44 -18.20
CA MET A 454 31.09 -10.43 -19.43
C MET A 454 32.53 -9.98 -19.13
N TRP A 455 33.22 -10.70 -18.23
CA TRP A 455 34.48 -10.26 -17.63
C TRP A 455 35.62 -10.07 -18.64
N ASP A 456 35.76 -10.96 -19.62
CA ASP A 456 36.83 -10.85 -20.63
C ASP A 456 36.71 -9.55 -21.44
N THR A 457 35.49 -9.26 -21.92
CA THR A 457 35.19 -8.02 -22.64
C THR A 457 35.31 -6.80 -21.74
N TYR A 458 34.82 -6.90 -20.49
CA TYR A 458 34.93 -5.84 -19.50
C TYR A 458 36.38 -5.43 -19.26
N TYR A 459 37.29 -6.38 -18.97
CA TYR A 459 38.69 -6.06 -18.69
C TYR A 459 39.45 -5.58 -19.92
N ALA A 460 39.14 -6.12 -21.11
CA ALA A 460 39.73 -5.65 -22.36
C ALA A 460 39.38 -4.18 -22.66
N GLU A 461 38.15 -3.76 -22.36
CA GLU A 461 37.70 -2.39 -22.59
C GLU A 461 38.02 -1.43 -21.43
N LYS A 462 37.98 -1.89 -20.18
CA LYS A 462 38.05 -1.06 -18.96
C LYS A 462 39.22 -0.08 -19.00
N THR A 463 40.44 -0.55 -19.24
CA THR A 463 41.64 0.30 -19.16
C THR A 463 41.61 1.46 -20.16
N ARG A 464 41.23 1.18 -21.42
CA ARG A 464 41.18 2.19 -22.48
C ARG A 464 39.98 3.13 -22.31
N SER A 465 38.81 2.58 -21.98
CA SER A 465 37.58 3.34 -21.79
C SER A 465 37.71 4.25 -20.57
N MET A 466 38.27 3.79 -19.46
CA MET A 466 38.37 4.57 -18.22
C MET A 466 39.25 5.81 -18.37
N LYS A 467 40.43 5.68 -18.98
CA LYS A 467 41.31 6.83 -19.23
C LYS A 467 40.64 7.89 -20.11
N ASN A 468 39.86 7.46 -21.10
CA ASN A 468 39.11 8.36 -21.97
C ASN A 468 37.94 9.01 -21.25
N ILE A 469 37.19 8.26 -20.45
CA ILE A 469 36.07 8.75 -19.64
C ILE A 469 36.56 9.85 -18.69
N ILE A 470 37.64 9.61 -17.93
CA ILE A 470 38.20 10.58 -16.98
C ILE A 470 38.61 11.86 -17.70
N LYS A 471 39.40 11.75 -18.77
CA LYS A 471 39.85 12.92 -19.56
C LYS A 471 38.67 13.73 -20.09
N GLN A 472 37.61 13.05 -20.49
CA GLN A 472 36.42 13.68 -21.04
C GLN A 472 35.59 14.39 -19.96
N LEU A 473 35.47 13.80 -18.78
CA LEU A 473 34.85 14.43 -17.61
C LEU A 473 35.67 15.61 -17.08
N GLU A 474 36.99 15.52 -17.02
CA GLU A 474 37.85 16.64 -16.62
C GLU A 474 37.69 17.85 -17.55
N SER A 475 37.61 17.60 -18.87
CA SER A 475 37.32 18.65 -19.85
C SER A 475 35.91 19.22 -19.68
N ALA A 476 34.90 18.37 -19.54
CA ALA A 476 33.51 18.80 -19.37
C ALA A 476 33.33 19.62 -18.09
N ARG A 477 33.96 19.20 -16.99
CA ARG A 477 33.94 19.89 -15.69
C ARG A 477 34.50 21.31 -15.81
N LYS A 478 35.66 21.48 -16.45
CA LYS A 478 36.27 22.79 -16.65
C LYS A 478 35.37 23.72 -17.48
N ASP A 479 34.66 23.18 -18.46
CA ASP A 479 33.81 23.95 -19.36
C ASP A 479 32.41 24.25 -18.75
N ALA A 480 31.96 23.46 -17.76
CA ALA A 480 30.64 23.54 -17.13
C ALA A 480 30.61 24.20 -15.74
N GLU A 481 31.75 24.61 -15.17
CA GLU A 481 31.79 25.20 -13.82
C GLU A 481 30.81 26.38 -13.68
N GLY A 482 29.90 26.28 -12.69
CA GLY A 482 28.86 27.28 -12.43
C GLY A 482 27.72 27.34 -13.45
N LYS A 483 27.56 26.31 -14.29
CA LYS A 483 26.50 26.18 -15.30
C LYS A 483 25.63 24.95 -15.04
N ASP A 484 24.46 24.91 -15.67
CA ASP A 484 23.55 23.77 -15.61
C ASP A 484 24.21 22.48 -16.12
N GLY A 485 23.94 21.35 -15.44
CA GLY A 485 24.55 20.05 -15.72
C GLY A 485 25.92 19.81 -15.05
N TYR A 486 26.47 20.80 -14.33
CA TYR A 486 27.72 20.64 -13.60
C TYR A 486 27.63 19.61 -12.46
N LEU A 487 26.48 19.54 -11.78
CA LEU A 487 26.21 18.53 -10.75
C LEU A 487 26.28 17.09 -11.29
N ASP A 488 25.71 16.85 -12.48
CA ASP A 488 25.74 15.52 -13.11
C ASP A 488 27.16 15.09 -13.46
N ILE A 489 27.98 16.04 -13.92
CA ILE A 489 29.41 15.81 -14.21
C ILE A 489 30.16 15.43 -12.94
N LEU A 490 29.97 16.18 -11.85
CA LEU A 490 30.65 15.91 -10.57
C LEU A 490 30.19 14.59 -9.95
N TYR A 491 28.90 14.26 -10.07
CA TYR A 491 28.37 12.98 -9.61
C TYR A 491 28.99 11.81 -10.39
N LEU A 492 28.98 11.86 -11.71
CA LEU A 492 29.56 10.81 -12.55
C LEU A 492 31.07 10.68 -12.32
N GLU A 493 31.79 11.81 -12.20
CA GLU A 493 33.21 11.83 -11.81
C GLU A 493 33.43 11.09 -10.49
N TRP A 494 32.64 11.41 -9.46
CA TRP A 494 32.76 10.73 -8.17
C TRP A 494 32.52 9.22 -8.28
N VAL A 495 31.43 8.79 -8.96
CA VAL A 495 31.12 7.36 -9.14
C VAL A 495 32.28 6.60 -9.79
N ILE A 496 32.92 7.21 -10.80
CA ILE A 496 34.05 6.60 -11.49
C ILE A 496 35.30 6.55 -10.62
N GLN A 497 35.59 7.61 -9.86
CA GLN A 497 36.74 7.64 -8.97
C GLN A 497 36.59 6.65 -7.81
N ASP A 498 35.37 6.48 -7.29
CA ASP A 498 35.01 5.48 -6.28
C ASP A 498 35.27 4.05 -6.78
N ASP A 499 34.89 3.75 -8.03
CA ASP A 499 35.12 2.42 -8.64
C ASP A 499 36.59 2.14 -9.01
N LEU A 500 37.39 3.19 -9.20
CA LEU A 500 38.81 3.09 -9.55
C LEU A 500 39.71 2.74 -8.36
N LEU A 501 39.30 3.04 -7.13
CA LEU A 501 40.08 2.83 -5.91
C LEU A 501 41.48 3.50 -5.94
N GLU A 502 41.61 4.63 -6.65
CA GLU A 502 42.88 5.36 -6.82
C GLU A 502 43.13 6.43 -5.74
N GLY A 503 42.29 6.50 -4.70
CA GLY A 503 42.44 7.44 -3.57
C GLY A 503 42.00 8.88 -3.88
N ARG A 504 41.28 9.09 -4.98
CA ARG A 504 40.78 10.41 -5.44
C ARG A 504 39.28 10.62 -5.17
N GLU A 505 38.57 9.57 -4.76
CA GLU A 505 37.13 9.53 -4.50
C GLU A 505 36.70 10.54 -3.43
N ASN A 506 37.45 10.66 -2.33
CA ASN A 506 37.13 11.61 -1.26
C ASN A 506 37.17 13.07 -1.73
N MET A 507 38.12 13.39 -2.62
CA MET A 507 38.25 14.73 -3.18
C MET A 507 37.13 15.03 -4.18
N ALA A 508 36.73 14.03 -5.00
CA ALA A 508 35.61 14.15 -5.92
C ALA A 508 34.27 14.30 -5.17
N LEU A 509 34.05 13.49 -4.12
CA LEU A 509 32.89 13.59 -3.25
C LEU A 509 32.80 14.96 -2.59
N LYS A 510 33.93 15.48 -2.09
CA LYS A 510 33.97 16.81 -1.48
C LYS A 510 33.59 17.92 -2.47
N ARG A 511 34.05 17.84 -3.73
CA ARG A 511 33.65 18.77 -4.79
C ARG A 511 32.15 18.71 -5.06
N LEU A 512 31.59 17.50 -5.16
CA LEU A 512 30.16 17.28 -5.36
C LEU A 512 29.35 17.92 -4.21
N GLU A 513 29.77 17.72 -2.96
CA GLU A 513 29.10 18.34 -1.80
C GLU A 513 29.12 19.87 -1.85
N ASP A 514 30.28 20.46 -2.16
CA ASP A 514 30.44 21.91 -2.18
C ASP A 514 29.63 22.54 -3.32
N GLU A 515 29.47 21.83 -4.43
CA GLU A 515 28.61 22.27 -5.53
C GLU A 515 27.13 22.12 -5.21
N ILE A 516 26.72 21.06 -4.52
CA ILE A 516 25.31 20.92 -4.13
C ILE A 516 24.88 22.05 -3.19
N LYS A 517 25.74 22.46 -2.26
CA LYS A 517 25.47 23.62 -1.40
C LYS A 517 25.29 24.91 -2.21
N ARG A 518 26.15 25.12 -3.22
CA ARG A 518 26.01 26.27 -4.14
C ARG A 518 24.71 26.18 -4.93
N TYR A 519 24.40 25.00 -5.47
CA TYR A 519 23.19 24.76 -6.24
C TYR A 519 21.93 25.07 -5.43
N ALA A 520 21.82 24.54 -4.21
CA ALA A 520 20.69 24.79 -3.32
C ALA A 520 20.51 26.28 -2.96
N ALA A 521 21.61 27.04 -2.89
CA ALA A 521 21.58 28.47 -2.60
C ALA A 521 21.23 29.34 -3.83
N GLN A 522 21.64 28.91 -5.03
CA GLN A 522 21.52 29.67 -6.27
C GLN A 522 20.22 29.37 -7.03
N TYR A 523 19.76 28.12 -7.00
CA TYR A 523 18.65 27.64 -7.83
C TYR A 523 17.40 27.39 -6.99
N LYS A 524 16.25 27.78 -7.55
CA LYS A 524 14.94 27.59 -6.89
C LYS A 524 14.46 26.14 -6.94
N ASP A 525 14.83 25.37 -7.97
CA ASP A 525 14.44 23.96 -8.07
C ASP A 525 15.44 23.06 -7.36
N VAL A 526 15.02 22.47 -6.24
CA VAL A 526 15.83 21.56 -5.44
C VAL A 526 15.53 20.08 -5.73
N THR A 527 14.61 19.76 -6.64
CA THR A 527 14.23 18.37 -6.93
C THR A 527 15.40 17.45 -7.32
N PRO A 528 16.45 17.90 -8.03
CA PRO A 528 17.60 17.03 -8.33
C PRO A 528 18.32 16.51 -7.07
N LEU A 529 18.31 17.27 -5.98
CA LEU A 529 18.98 16.89 -4.73
C LEU A 529 18.42 15.60 -4.13
N MET A 530 17.13 15.33 -4.32
CA MET A 530 16.48 14.09 -3.90
C MET A 530 17.05 12.89 -4.65
N ALA A 531 17.25 13.02 -5.96
CA ALA A 531 17.80 11.96 -6.81
C ALA A 531 19.25 11.63 -6.40
N TYR A 532 20.10 12.65 -6.25
CA TYR A 532 21.48 12.46 -5.80
C TYR A 532 21.56 11.90 -4.39
N SER A 533 20.70 12.36 -3.48
CA SER A 533 20.62 11.81 -2.13
C SER A 533 20.37 10.30 -2.16
N LYS A 534 19.45 9.82 -3.01
CA LYS A 534 19.19 8.38 -3.16
C LYS A 534 20.41 7.65 -3.74
N LEU A 535 20.98 8.16 -4.82
CA LEU A 535 22.14 7.55 -5.48
C LEU A 535 23.34 7.41 -4.56
N LEU A 536 23.61 8.42 -3.74
CA LEU A 536 24.68 8.39 -2.74
C LEU A 536 24.42 7.36 -1.64
N LEU A 537 23.16 7.18 -1.23
CA LEU A 537 22.80 6.13 -0.27
C LEU A 537 23.06 4.74 -0.84
N ASP A 538 22.67 4.49 -2.09
CA ASP A 538 22.85 3.20 -2.77
C ASP A 538 24.33 2.81 -2.88
N LYS A 539 25.22 3.81 -2.87
CA LYS A 539 26.69 3.67 -2.86
C LYS A 539 27.31 3.70 -1.44
N GLY A 540 26.49 3.64 -0.39
CA GLY A 540 26.96 3.59 1.00
C GLY A 540 27.34 4.94 1.61
N GLN A 541 27.18 6.06 0.90
CA GLN A 541 27.50 7.41 1.39
C GLN A 541 26.35 8.00 2.22
N ARG A 542 25.95 7.29 3.29
CA ARG A 542 24.77 7.61 4.10
C ARG A 542 24.78 9.02 4.68
N GLN A 543 25.92 9.44 5.26
CA GLN A 543 26.01 10.76 5.89
C GLN A 543 25.85 11.91 4.87
N VAL A 544 26.43 11.74 3.68
CA VAL A 544 26.30 12.71 2.59
C VAL A 544 24.86 12.72 2.08
N SER A 545 24.29 11.53 1.84
CA SER A 545 22.90 11.36 1.42
C SER A 545 21.91 12.06 2.34
N GLU A 546 22.06 11.89 3.66
CA GLU A 546 21.19 12.51 4.67
C GLU A 546 21.34 14.04 4.70
N ARG A 547 22.55 14.58 4.54
CA ARG A 547 22.75 16.04 4.42
C ARG A 547 22.01 16.61 3.22
N LEU A 548 22.13 15.94 2.08
CA LEU A 548 21.45 16.34 0.84
C LEU A 548 19.94 16.27 0.94
N LEU A 549 19.44 15.24 1.62
CA LEU A 549 18.01 15.12 1.87
C LEU A 549 17.49 16.25 2.75
N ARG A 550 18.28 16.73 3.72
CA ARG A 550 17.93 17.90 4.54
C ARG A 550 17.87 19.17 3.72
N GLU A 551 18.83 19.39 2.83
CA GLU A 551 18.80 20.55 1.91
C GLU A 551 17.58 20.50 1.00
N TYR A 552 17.26 19.34 0.43
CA TYR A 552 16.04 19.12 -0.34
C TYR A 552 14.78 19.43 0.48
N ALA A 553 14.65 18.78 1.64
CA ALA A 553 13.44 18.84 2.45
C ALA A 553 13.21 20.23 3.07
N GLY A 554 14.30 20.96 3.39
CA GLY A 554 14.23 22.33 3.88
C GLY A 554 13.81 23.35 2.82
N ASN A 555 14.10 23.09 1.54
CA ASN A 555 13.88 24.05 0.45
C ASN A 555 12.73 23.69 -0.49
N VAL A 556 12.17 22.47 -0.44
CA VAL A 556 11.12 22.03 -1.38
C VAL A 556 9.90 22.97 -1.40
N GLY A 557 9.50 23.53 -0.26
CA GLY A 557 8.38 24.47 -0.16
C GLY A 557 8.67 25.87 -0.73
N THR A 558 9.89 26.14 -1.20
CA THR A 558 10.24 27.37 -1.93
C THR A 558 10.07 27.23 -3.44
N PHE A 559 10.09 25.98 -3.94
CA PHE A 559 9.98 25.65 -5.36
C PHE A 559 8.53 25.40 -5.81
N MET A 560 7.72 24.79 -4.95
CA MET A 560 6.34 24.39 -5.26
C MET A 560 5.37 24.88 -4.17
N PRO A 561 4.05 24.90 -4.44
CA PRO A 561 3.05 25.22 -3.42
C PRO A 561 3.24 24.37 -2.16
N LYS A 562 3.04 24.98 -0.99
CA LYS A 562 3.33 24.35 0.29
C LYS A 562 2.46 23.11 0.52
N GLU A 563 1.21 23.16 0.04
CA GLU A 563 0.26 22.06 0.09
C GLU A 563 0.76 20.85 -0.71
N GLU A 564 1.35 21.09 -1.89
CA GLU A 564 1.97 20.05 -2.72
C GLU A 564 3.25 19.51 -2.06
N ALA A 565 4.09 20.40 -1.52
CA ALA A 565 5.31 20.01 -0.82
C ALA A 565 5.01 19.10 0.39
N VAL A 566 3.98 19.42 1.17
CA VAL A 566 3.53 18.65 2.33
C VAL A 566 3.09 17.23 1.91
N LEU A 567 2.28 17.11 0.86
CA LEU A 567 1.85 15.81 0.34
C LEU A 567 3.05 14.98 -0.15
N LEU A 568 3.95 15.62 -0.88
CA LEU A 568 5.13 14.99 -1.46
C LEU A 568 6.12 14.50 -0.39
N LEU A 569 6.37 15.32 0.64
CA LEU A 569 7.24 14.96 1.76
C LEU A 569 6.65 13.81 2.57
N LYS A 570 5.33 13.82 2.82
CA LYS A 570 4.64 12.74 3.53
C LYS A 570 4.74 11.42 2.79
N ASP A 571 4.39 11.40 1.51
CA ASP A 571 4.46 10.20 0.67
C ASP A 571 5.87 9.60 0.67
N ARG A 572 6.89 10.45 0.48
CA ARG A 572 8.29 10.01 0.47
C ARG A 572 8.77 9.53 1.83
N ALA A 573 8.31 10.15 2.92
CA ALA A 573 8.63 9.72 4.26
C ALA A 573 8.01 8.34 4.57
N GLU A 574 6.75 8.14 4.21
CA GLU A 574 6.04 6.86 4.34
C GLU A 574 6.73 5.77 3.51
N ASN A 575 7.09 6.06 2.26
CA ASN A 575 7.82 5.14 1.39
C ASN A 575 9.20 4.78 1.95
N ALA A 576 9.95 5.76 2.48
CA ALA A 576 11.23 5.51 3.14
C ALA A 576 11.07 4.64 4.40
N LEU A 577 10.07 4.94 5.22
CA LEU A 577 9.77 4.20 6.45
C LEU A 577 9.36 2.76 6.14
N ASN A 578 8.52 2.54 5.13
CA ASN A 578 8.12 1.22 4.67
C ASN A 578 9.26 0.43 4.02
N GLY A 579 10.19 1.12 3.35
CA GLY A 579 11.42 0.54 2.82
C GLY A 579 12.49 0.23 3.87
N GLY A 580 12.23 0.52 5.16
CA GLY A 580 13.17 0.27 6.26
C GLY A 580 14.22 1.37 6.46
N ASP A 581 14.13 2.49 5.75
CA ASP A 581 15.04 3.64 5.92
C ASP A 581 14.47 4.66 6.90
N ALA A 582 14.58 4.32 8.18
CA ALA A 582 14.20 5.16 9.30
C ALA A 582 14.89 6.55 9.29
N GLY A 583 16.14 6.63 8.82
CA GLY A 583 16.92 7.87 8.83
C GLY A 583 16.36 8.90 7.85
N ARG A 584 16.06 8.45 6.62
CA ARG A 584 15.41 9.29 5.61
C ARG A 584 13.99 9.65 5.99
N ALA A 585 13.21 8.68 6.47
CA ALA A 585 11.85 8.91 6.93
C ALA A 585 11.81 10.04 7.97
N LYS A 586 12.73 10.01 8.94
CA LYS A 586 12.86 11.06 9.96
C LYS A 586 13.10 12.45 9.38
N ILE A 587 14.04 12.59 8.45
CA ILE A 587 14.35 13.88 7.80
C ILE A 587 13.12 14.42 7.07
N LEU A 588 12.41 13.56 6.33
CA LEU A 588 11.27 13.96 5.52
C LEU A 588 10.04 14.28 6.38
N TYR A 589 9.74 13.48 7.41
CA TYR A 589 8.66 13.77 8.36
C TYR A 589 8.92 15.05 9.16
N ASP A 590 10.17 15.31 9.54
CA ASP A 590 10.52 16.54 10.26
C ASP A 590 10.27 17.79 9.40
N ALA A 591 10.60 17.74 8.12
CA ALA A 591 10.27 18.81 7.17
C ALA A 591 8.76 18.92 6.92
N TYR A 592 8.06 17.80 6.73
CA TYR A 592 6.60 17.74 6.58
C TYR A 592 5.89 18.43 7.75
N ILE A 593 6.25 18.05 8.98
CA ILE A 593 5.70 18.65 10.21
C ILE A 593 6.06 20.14 10.28
N THR A 594 7.30 20.51 9.99
CA THR A 594 7.75 21.92 10.07
C THR A 594 7.02 22.83 9.09
N ILE A 595 6.71 22.35 7.87
CA ILE A 595 5.91 23.13 6.92
C ILE A 595 4.49 23.29 7.46
N LEU A 596 3.87 22.24 7.99
CA LEU A 596 2.53 22.32 8.57
C LEU A 596 2.48 23.25 9.78
N SER A 597 3.38 23.12 10.76
CA SER A 597 3.44 23.98 11.95
C SER A 597 3.52 25.47 11.61
N LYS A 598 4.09 25.84 10.46
CA LYS A 598 4.28 27.25 10.06
C LYS A 598 3.18 27.80 9.16
N ASN A 599 2.39 26.94 8.50
CA ASN A 599 1.56 27.35 7.36
C ASN A 599 0.15 26.79 7.36
N ALA A 600 -0.15 25.80 8.21
CA ALA A 600 -1.48 25.23 8.37
C ALA A 600 -2.11 25.69 9.69
N THR A 601 -3.32 25.22 9.97
CA THR A 601 -3.95 25.44 11.27
C THR A 601 -3.18 24.69 12.37
N GLU A 602 -3.28 25.17 13.61
CA GLU A 602 -2.71 24.45 14.77
C GLU A 602 -3.25 23.01 14.84
N GLU A 603 -4.54 22.85 14.59
CA GLU A 603 -5.23 21.56 14.54
C GLU A 603 -4.59 20.62 13.50
N ASP A 604 -4.39 21.08 12.26
CA ASP A 604 -3.74 20.29 11.20
C ASP A 604 -2.30 19.88 11.55
N ALA A 605 -1.54 20.78 12.14
CA ALA A 605 -0.16 20.52 12.55
C ALA A 605 -0.09 19.48 13.69
N CYS A 606 -0.93 19.63 14.70
CA CYS A 606 -1.04 18.69 15.82
C CYS A 606 -1.50 17.30 15.34
N PHE A 607 -2.49 17.25 14.44
CA PHE A 607 -2.93 15.99 13.84
C PHE A 607 -1.82 15.30 13.05
N ALA A 608 -1.06 16.05 12.26
CA ALA A 608 0.05 15.50 11.52
C ALA A 608 1.13 14.92 12.43
N MET A 609 1.44 15.60 13.54
CA MET A 609 2.38 15.09 14.55
C MET A 609 1.88 13.80 15.19
N LEU A 610 0.60 13.71 15.58
CA LEU A 610 0.04 12.48 16.14
C LEU A 610 0.01 11.31 15.14
N ASP A 611 -0.31 11.59 13.87
CA ASP A 611 -0.29 10.58 12.81
C ASP A 611 1.14 10.02 12.61
N VAL A 612 2.14 10.89 12.54
CA VAL A 612 3.56 10.50 12.43
C VAL A 612 4.04 9.75 13.67
N ALA A 613 3.69 10.21 14.87
CA ALA A 613 4.04 9.49 16.11
C ALA A 613 3.43 8.09 16.13
N SER A 614 2.16 7.97 15.78
CA SER A 614 1.45 6.68 15.68
C SER A 614 2.08 5.76 14.64
N LEU A 615 2.50 6.29 13.48
CA LEU A 615 3.24 5.53 12.46
C LEU A 615 4.57 5.00 13.00
N TYR A 616 5.37 5.84 13.66
CA TYR A 616 6.63 5.40 14.27
C TYR A 616 6.42 4.32 15.33
N ARG A 617 5.42 4.50 16.20
CA ARG A 617 5.07 3.51 17.22
C ARG A 617 4.72 2.16 16.60
N ARG A 618 3.87 2.13 15.56
CA ARG A 618 3.51 0.89 14.84
C ARG A 618 4.71 0.20 14.18
N LYS A 619 5.74 0.96 13.82
CA LYS A 619 7.00 0.44 13.25
C LYS A 619 8.04 0.06 14.31
N GLY A 620 7.72 0.16 15.61
CA GLY A 620 8.64 -0.12 16.71
C GLY A 620 9.67 0.98 16.96
N MET A 621 9.53 2.15 16.32
CA MET A 621 10.40 3.31 16.47
C MET A 621 9.92 4.19 17.62
N PHE A 622 10.03 3.65 18.83
CA PHE A 622 9.41 4.25 20.02
C PHE A 622 10.03 5.59 20.43
N ASP A 623 11.36 5.74 20.30
CA ASP A 623 12.05 6.97 20.67
C ASP A 623 11.66 8.13 19.73
N GLU A 624 11.50 7.85 18.43
CA GLU A 624 11.01 8.80 17.44
C GLU A 624 9.54 9.16 17.66
N SER A 625 8.69 8.18 17.99
CA SER A 625 7.29 8.45 18.38
C SER A 625 7.23 9.41 19.56
N VAL A 626 8.01 9.14 20.62
CA VAL A 626 8.06 9.99 21.81
C VAL A 626 8.60 11.38 21.48
N ALA A 627 9.62 11.48 20.63
CA ALA A 627 10.17 12.76 20.21
C ALA A 627 9.13 13.65 19.49
N VAL A 628 8.30 13.06 18.62
CA VAL A 628 7.24 13.81 17.91
C VAL A 628 6.13 14.25 18.88
N CYS A 629 5.71 13.39 19.80
CA CYS A 629 4.72 13.77 20.83
C CYS A 629 5.26 14.89 21.74
N ASN A 630 6.52 14.82 22.17
CA ASN A 630 7.13 15.89 22.96
C ASN A 630 7.24 17.21 22.18
N ARG A 631 7.49 17.14 20.87
CA ARG A 631 7.47 18.32 20.00
C ARG A 631 6.08 18.97 19.99
N LEU A 632 5.01 18.18 19.87
CA LEU A 632 3.63 18.68 19.96
C LEU A 632 3.39 19.38 21.30
N LEU A 633 3.73 18.73 22.42
CA LEU A 633 3.57 19.30 23.75
C LEU A 633 4.39 20.58 23.99
N SER A 634 5.51 20.74 23.29
CA SER A 634 6.36 21.92 23.39
C SER A 634 5.91 23.06 22.47
N GLU A 635 5.49 22.76 21.25
CA GLU A 635 5.06 23.77 20.27
C GLU A 635 3.60 24.22 20.52
N PHE A 636 2.74 23.30 20.97
CA PHE A 636 1.30 23.49 21.12
C PHE A 636 0.79 22.97 22.49
N PRO A 637 1.28 23.51 23.62
CA PRO A 637 0.97 22.99 24.96
C PRO A 637 -0.52 23.06 25.36
N ASN A 638 -1.28 23.96 24.73
CA ASN A 638 -2.71 24.17 25.02
C ASN A 638 -3.64 23.56 23.96
N SER A 639 -3.09 22.78 23.02
CA SER A 639 -3.89 22.12 21.99
C SER A 639 -4.92 21.17 22.60
N GLU A 640 -6.09 21.05 21.97
CA GLU A 640 -7.07 20.00 22.29
C GLU A 640 -6.51 18.58 22.11
N LEU A 641 -5.37 18.42 21.41
CA LEU A 641 -4.67 17.16 21.16
C LEU A 641 -3.43 16.96 22.06
N ALA A 642 -3.20 17.86 23.01
CA ALA A 642 -2.04 17.78 23.91
C ALA A 642 -2.14 16.57 24.85
N ASP A 643 -3.34 16.25 25.34
CA ASP A 643 -3.57 15.09 26.18
C ASP A 643 -3.37 13.78 25.40
N ASP A 644 -3.84 13.69 24.15
CA ASP A 644 -3.56 12.57 23.23
C ASP A 644 -2.04 12.34 23.07
N ALA A 645 -1.27 13.41 22.84
CA ALA A 645 0.18 13.34 22.68
C ALA A 645 0.88 12.84 23.95
N SER A 646 0.46 13.34 25.11
CA SER A 646 0.99 12.93 26.41
C SER A 646 0.66 11.47 26.73
N TYR A 647 -0.57 11.02 26.43
CA TYR A 647 -0.96 9.62 26.54
C TYR A 647 -0.14 8.71 25.61
N ALA A 648 0.07 9.15 24.36
CA ALA A 648 0.83 8.40 23.36
C ALA A 648 2.29 8.16 23.77
N ILE A 649 2.91 9.06 24.54
CA ILE A 649 4.25 8.86 25.11
C ILE A 649 4.26 7.66 26.07
N GLY A 650 3.29 7.58 26.98
CA GLY A 650 3.14 6.44 27.90
C GLY A 650 2.93 5.13 27.14
N ALA A 651 2.08 5.14 26.12
CA ALA A 651 1.82 3.99 25.26
C ALA A 651 3.07 3.52 24.51
N ALA A 652 3.84 4.46 23.95
CA ALA A 652 5.10 4.14 23.25
C ALA A 652 6.13 3.50 24.19
N TYR A 653 6.32 4.04 25.41
CA TYR A 653 7.22 3.41 26.38
C TYR A 653 6.76 2.04 26.86
N LYS A 654 5.44 1.84 27.00
CA LYS A 654 4.87 0.54 27.39
C LYS A 654 5.17 -0.51 26.32
N GLU A 655 4.96 -0.19 25.05
CA GLU A 655 5.23 -1.09 23.91
C GLU A 655 6.73 -1.34 23.71
N GLN A 656 7.57 -0.34 23.98
CA GLN A 656 9.04 -0.49 24.06
C GLN A 656 9.47 -1.42 25.22
N LYS A 657 8.56 -1.78 26.13
CA LYS A 657 8.84 -2.51 27.38
C LYS A 657 9.67 -1.71 28.39
N SER A 658 9.75 -0.40 28.21
CA SER A 658 10.36 0.56 29.14
C SER A 658 9.39 0.89 30.27
N TYR A 659 9.01 -0.09 31.07
CA TYR A 659 7.91 0.00 32.05
C TYR A 659 8.06 1.10 33.08
N SER A 660 9.28 1.37 33.56
CA SER A 660 9.53 2.47 34.49
C SER A 660 9.22 3.84 33.86
N LYS A 661 9.64 4.04 32.60
CA LYS A 661 9.33 5.25 31.83
C LYS A 661 7.84 5.35 31.51
N ALA A 662 7.20 4.24 31.15
CA ALA A 662 5.77 4.18 30.85
C ALA A 662 4.92 4.57 32.08
N VAL A 663 5.21 3.99 33.24
CA VAL A 663 4.51 4.35 34.49
C VAL A 663 4.71 5.81 34.84
N LYS A 664 5.93 6.34 34.71
CA LYS A 664 6.19 7.76 34.91
C LYS A 664 5.37 8.62 33.94
N ALA A 665 5.40 8.31 32.65
CA ALA A 665 4.68 9.08 31.62
C ALA A 665 3.16 9.06 31.84
N PHE A 666 2.57 7.91 32.17
CA PHE A 666 1.13 7.84 32.49
C PHE A 666 0.77 8.58 33.78
N ARG A 667 1.65 8.59 34.79
CA ARG A 667 1.46 9.41 36.00
C ARG A 667 1.52 10.90 35.70
N ASP A 668 2.51 11.33 34.93
CA ASP A 668 2.65 12.72 34.48
C ASP A 668 1.41 13.13 33.66
N PHE A 669 0.89 12.24 32.81
CA PHE A 669 -0.36 12.44 32.08
C PHE A 669 -1.57 12.65 33.02
N ILE A 670 -1.78 11.77 34.01
CA ILE A 670 -2.88 11.89 34.97
C ILE A 670 -2.77 13.18 35.79
N ALA A 671 -1.54 13.57 36.14
CA ALA A 671 -1.26 14.81 36.87
C ALA A 671 -1.61 16.06 36.07
N THR A 672 -1.24 16.08 34.78
CA THR A 672 -1.42 17.24 33.90
C THR A 672 -2.83 17.31 33.32
N TYR A 673 -3.45 16.18 33.00
CA TYR A 673 -4.73 16.08 32.27
C TYR A 673 -5.79 15.25 33.03
N PRO A 674 -6.10 15.54 34.30
CA PRO A 674 -7.04 14.72 35.08
C PRO A 674 -8.44 14.63 34.45
N GLU A 675 -8.88 15.65 33.72
CA GLU A 675 -10.20 15.69 33.06
C GLU A 675 -10.25 15.00 31.70
N SER A 676 -9.11 14.52 31.19
CA SER A 676 -9.08 13.86 29.88
C SER A 676 -9.95 12.61 29.87
N ALA A 677 -10.60 12.35 28.73
CA ALA A 677 -11.30 11.09 28.48
C ALA A 677 -10.36 9.87 28.59
N LEU A 678 -9.04 10.08 28.43
CA LEU A 678 -8.01 9.03 28.49
C LEU A 678 -7.49 8.76 29.90
N THR A 679 -7.86 9.54 30.93
CA THR A 679 -7.38 9.36 32.33
C THR A 679 -7.68 7.98 32.89
N LYS A 680 -8.90 7.48 32.68
CA LYS A 680 -9.28 6.12 33.11
C LYS A 680 -8.43 5.05 32.39
N SER A 681 -8.10 5.27 31.12
CA SER A 681 -7.24 4.37 30.34
C SER A 681 -5.81 4.40 30.86
N ALA A 682 -5.25 5.58 31.14
CA ALA A 682 -3.89 5.73 31.67
C ALA A 682 -3.72 5.04 33.04
N ILE A 683 -4.72 5.17 33.92
CA ILE A 683 -4.74 4.46 35.21
C ILE A 683 -4.69 2.94 34.99
N LYS A 684 -5.55 2.41 34.10
CA LYS A 684 -5.56 0.98 33.76
C LYS A 684 -4.23 0.50 33.19
N GLU A 685 -3.57 1.34 32.41
CA GLU A 685 -2.27 1.01 31.84
C GLU A 685 -1.18 0.87 32.90
N VAL A 686 -1.15 1.75 33.90
CA VAL A 686 -0.22 1.63 35.04
C VAL A 686 -0.45 0.33 35.82
N ILE A 687 -1.70 -0.03 36.10
CA ILE A 687 -2.06 -1.28 36.80
C ILE A 687 -1.62 -2.51 35.98
N SER A 688 -1.88 -2.48 34.67
CA SER A 688 -1.47 -3.53 33.74
C SER A 688 0.04 -3.75 33.79
N ILE A 689 0.82 -2.67 33.79
CA ILE A 689 2.29 -2.74 33.90
C ILE A 689 2.73 -3.36 35.24
N PHE A 690 2.11 -2.99 36.36
CA PHE A 690 2.41 -3.59 37.66
C PHE A 690 2.12 -5.09 37.71
N THR A 691 1.08 -5.53 36.99
CA THR A 691 0.70 -6.94 36.88
C THR A 691 1.77 -7.77 36.20
N VAL A 692 2.40 -7.24 35.16
CA VAL A 692 3.30 -8.03 34.30
C VAL A 692 4.78 -7.89 34.72
N TYR A 693 5.21 -6.77 35.34
CA TYR A 693 6.66 -6.48 35.53
C TYR A 693 7.07 -5.90 36.90
N GLY A 694 6.19 -5.87 37.90
CA GLY A 694 6.55 -5.31 39.21
C GLY A 694 7.53 -6.18 40.02
N LYS A 695 8.66 -5.63 40.49
CA LYS A 695 9.34 -6.13 41.71
C LYS A 695 8.44 -5.89 42.93
N GLY A 696 8.05 -6.93 43.67
CA GLY A 696 7.02 -6.87 44.73
C GLY A 696 5.67 -7.42 44.25
N THR A 697 4.70 -7.64 45.15
CA THR A 697 3.41 -8.19 44.72
C THR A 697 2.62 -7.13 43.93
N ARG A 698 1.95 -7.54 42.84
CA ARG A 698 1.07 -6.68 42.02
C ARG A 698 0.19 -5.78 42.90
N ALA A 699 -0.40 -6.39 43.92
CA ALA A 699 -1.35 -5.74 44.80
C ALA A 699 -0.72 -4.63 45.66
N GLU A 700 0.51 -4.78 46.16
CA GLU A 700 1.18 -3.72 46.93
C GLU A 700 1.38 -2.44 46.11
N LYS A 701 1.84 -2.57 44.86
CA LYS A 701 2.04 -1.41 43.97
C LYS A 701 0.73 -0.76 43.57
N THR A 702 -0.29 -1.55 43.27
CA THR A 702 -1.63 -1.03 42.99
C THR A 702 -2.19 -0.29 44.20
N VAL A 703 -2.04 -0.83 45.42
CA VAL A 703 -2.47 -0.15 46.65
C VAL A 703 -1.77 1.20 46.81
N THR A 704 -0.45 1.26 46.66
CA THR A 704 0.30 2.52 46.76
C THR A 704 -0.17 3.54 45.73
N PHE A 705 -0.29 3.14 44.46
CA PHE A 705 -0.71 4.03 43.38
C PHE A 705 -2.16 4.49 43.53
N MET A 706 -3.08 3.62 43.94
CA MET A 706 -4.47 4.01 44.12
C MET A 706 -4.67 4.91 45.35
N LYS A 707 -3.94 4.69 46.45
CA LYS A 707 -3.95 5.63 47.59
C LYS A 707 -3.50 7.03 47.16
N GLU A 708 -2.48 7.13 46.31
CA GLU A 708 -2.03 8.39 45.71
C GLU A 708 -3.13 9.05 44.86
N ILE A 709 -3.75 8.30 43.95
CA ILE A 709 -4.85 8.80 43.09
C ILE A 709 -6.04 9.28 43.92
N VAL A 710 -6.47 8.51 44.91
CA VAL A 710 -7.60 8.85 45.78
C VAL A 710 -7.33 10.09 46.63
N ALA A 711 -6.08 10.26 47.09
CA ALA A 711 -5.68 11.43 47.88
C ALA A 711 -5.59 12.70 47.03
N LEU A 712 -5.08 12.61 45.80
CA LEU A 712 -4.91 13.75 44.90
C LEU A 712 -6.20 14.17 44.20
N TYR A 713 -7.12 13.22 43.96
CA TYR A 713 -8.32 13.42 43.14
C TYR A 713 -9.61 12.97 43.84
N PRO A 714 -9.91 13.37 45.08
CA PRO A 714 -11.00 12.77 45.87
C PRO A 714 -12.40 12.87 45.23
N GLU A 715 -12.62 13.84 44.35
CA GLU A 715 -13.94 14.18 43.76
C GLU A 715 -14.04 13.89 42.24
N ARG A 716 -13.06 13.21 41.63
CA ARG A 716 -13.09 12.93 40.18
C ARG A 716 -13.89 11.68 39.84
N ASP A 717 -14.44 11.64 38.61
CA ASP A 717 -15.24 10.52 38.10
C ASP A 717 -14.51 9.17 38.08
N PHE A 718 -13.17 9.18 38.00
CA PHE A 718 -12.36 7.97 38.04
C PHE A 718 -12.04 7.50 39.45
N THR A 719 -12.34 8.29 40.49
CA THR A 719 -11.93 8.01 41.88
C THR A 719 -12.71 6.87 42.48
N VAL A 720 -13.97 6.70 42.09
CA VAL A 720 -14.75 5.52 42.50
C VAL A 720 -14.15 4.22 41.96
N MET A 721 -13.65 4.25 40.72
CA MET A 721 -12.92 3.12 40.12
C MET A 721 -11.60 2.87 40.86
N ALA A 722 -10.83 3.93 41.13
CA ALA A 722 -9.58 3.82 41.87
C ALA A 722 -9.77 3.26 43.30
N ARG A 723 -10.80 3.69 44.02
CA ARG A 723 -11.16 3.14 45.34
C ARG A 723 -11.57 1.68 45.27
N PHE A 724 -12.32 1.29 44.24
CA PHE A 724 -12.72 -0.11 44.07
C PHE A 724 -11.49 -1.01 43.80
N GLU A 725 -10.58 -0.58 42.93
CA GLU A 725 -9.32 -1.27 42.65
C GLU A 725 -8.40 -1.32 43.89
N LEU A 726 -8.39 -0.25 44.70
CA LEU A 726 -7.69 -0.20 45.99
C LEU A 726 -8.24 -1.27 46.95
N ALA A 727 -9.56 -1.31 47.14
CA ALA A 727 -10.22 -2.27 48.03
C ALA A 727 -9.96 -3.72 47.60
N SER A 728 -10.11 -4.02 46.30
CA SER A 728 -9.83 -5.34 45.73
C SER A 728 -8.37 -5.76 45.92
N SER A 729 -7.44 -4.81 45.74
CA SER A 729 -6.02 -5.08 45.96
C SER A 729 -5.69 -5.31 47.44
N LEU A 730 -6.30 -4.55 48.36
CA LEU A 730 -6.17 -4.75 49.81
C LEU A 730 -6.70 -6.12 50.25
N GLU A 731 -7.85 -6.54 49.69
CA GLU A 731 -8.41 -7.87 49.91
C GLU A 731 -7.41 -8.96 49.50
N SER A 732 -6.81 -8.85 48.31
CA SER A 732 -5.83 -9.83 47.83
C SER A 732 -4.55 -9.91 48.67
N LEU A 733 -4.25 -8.85 49.44
CA LEU A 733 -3.14 -8.81 50.41
C LEU A 733 -3.53 -9.30 51.81
N GLY A 734 -4.78 -9.74 52.02
CA GLY A 734 -5.30 -10.13 53.33
C GLY A 734 -5.58 -8.97 54.27
N LYS A 735 -5.51 -7.72 53.78
CA LYS A 735 -5.78 -6.50 54.57
C LYS A 735 -7.28 -6.22 54.63
N ARG A 736 -7.99 -7.16 55.24
CA ARG A 736 -9.46 -7.22 55.22
C ARG A 736 -10.14 -5.97 55.77
N ASP A 737 -9.70 -5.46 56.91
CA ASP A 737 -10.33 -4.29 57.54
C ASP A 737 -10.15 -3.03 56.68
N GLU A 738 -8.97 -2.84 56.09
CA GLU A 738 -8.71 -1.74 55.13
C GLU A 738 -9.60 -1.90 53.88
N ALA A 739 -9.75 -3.13 53.35
CA ALA A 739 -10.58 -3.39 52.18
C ALA A 739 -12.08 -3.12 52.43
N ILE A 740 -12.60 -3.58 53.58
CA ILE A 740 -13.99 -3.33 54.00
C ILE A 740 -14.24 -1.83 54.14
N ALA A 741 -13.32 -1.08 54.76
CA ALA A 741 -13.47 0.36 54.91
C ALA A 741 -13.59 1.09 53.56
N GLU A 742 -12.80 0.70 52.55
CA GLU A 742 -12.89 1.28 51.20
C GLU A 742 -14.18 0.87 50.48
N TYR A 743 -14.62 -0.39 50.58
CA TYR A 743 -15.91 -0.81 50.01
C TYR A 743 -17.10 -0.09 50.66
N GLU A 744 -17.09 0.05 51.99
CA GLU A 744 -18.12 0.80 52.72
C GLU A 744 -18.16 2.26 52.28
N PHE A 745 -16.98 2.88 52.11
CA PHE A 745 -16.88 4.25 51.60
C PHE A 745 -17.54 4.38 50.22
N ILE A 746 -17.31 3.42 49.32
CA ILE A 746 -17.92 3.42 47.97
C ILE A 746 -19.44 3.31 48.05
N VAL A 747 -19.95 2.36 48.84
CA VAL A 747 -21.40 2.15 49.00
C VAL A 747 -22.09 3.39 49.58
N LYS A 748 -21.45 4.05 50.55
CA LYS A 748 -22.02 5.23 51.22
C LYS A 748 -21.98 6.49 50.36
N ASN A 749 -20.85 6.76 49.70
CA ASN A 749 -20.61 8.06 49.05
C ASN A 749 -20.81 8.02 47.52
N PHE A 750 -20.82 6.83 46.91
CA PHE A 750 -20.98 6.67 45.45
C PHE A 750 -22.12 5.70 45.11
N ALA A 751 -23.22 5.73 45.86
CA ALA A 751 -24.35 4.81 45.74
C ALA A 751 -24.96 4.70 44.33
N GLY A 752 -24.85 5.76 43.50
CA GLY A 752 -25.32 5.77 42.10
C GLY A 752 -24.32 5.24 41.07
N SER A 753 -23.11 4.87 41.47
CA SER A 753 -22.07 4.35 40.56
C SER A 753 -22.25 2.85 40.28
N GLU A 754 -21.76 2.39 39.13
CA GLU A 754 -21.70 0.96 38.81
C GLU A 754 -20.88 0.15 39.85
N TYR A 755 -19.91 0.80 40.52
CA TYR A 755 -19.03 0.18 41.51
C TYR A 755 -19.69 -0.04 42.87
N ALA A 756 -20.74 0.69 43.23
CA ALA A 756 -21.41 0.52 44.53
C ALA A 756 -22.04 -0.87 44.69
N GLY A 757 -22.64 -1.40 43.62
CA GLY A 757 -23.19 -2.76 43.62
C GLY A 757 -22.12 -3.83 43.79
N TYR A 758 -20.97 -3.67 43.12
CA TYR A 758 -19.83 -4.59 43.26
C TYR A 758 -19.20 -4.48 44.66
N ALA A 759 -18.99 -3.26 45.15
CA ALA A 759 -18.41 -2.99 46.47
C ALA A 759 -19.25 -3.62 47.59
N LYS A 760 -20.57 -3.47 47.54
CA LYS A 760 -21.49 -4.10 48.51
C LYS A 760 -21.34 -5.63 48.53
N LYS A 761 -21.32 -6.26 47.35
CA LYS A 761 -21.16 -7.72 47.24
C LYS A 761 -19.82 -8.20 47.79
N SER A 762 -18.72 -7.53 47.44
CA SER A 762 -17.38 -7.88 47.93
C SER A 762 -17.27 -7.68 49.44
N MET A 763 -17.81 -6.59 49.98
CA MET A 763 -17.84 -6.31 51.42
C MET A 763 -18.60 -7.39 52.20
N GLU A 764 -19.82 -7.74 51.78
CA GLU A 764 -20.63 -8.79 52.41
C GLU A 764 -19.94 -10.16 52.34
N SER A 765 -19.31 -10.48 51.21
CA SER A 765 -18.53 -11.71 51.05
C SER A 765 -17.35 -11.76 52.02
N LEU A 766 -16.60 -10.65 52.14
CA LEU A 766 -15.50 -10.55 53.09
C LEU A 766 -16.00 -10.73 54.51
N GLN A 767 -17.02 -10.00 54.95
CA GLN A 767 -17.58 -10.07 56.31
C GLN A 767 -18.05 -11.46 56.73
N ARG A 768 -18.47 -12.32 55.79
CA ARG A 768 -18.91 -13.70 56.05
C ARG A 768 -17.78 -14.72 56.17
N ARG A 769 -16.64 -14.48 55.53
CA ARG A 769 -15.44 -15.31 55.68
C ARG A 769 -14.77 -15.04 57.02
#